data_AF-A0A2H3L7B7-F1
#
_entry.id   AF-A0A2H3L7B7-F1
#
_cell.length_a   1.000
_cell.length_b   1.000
_cell.length_c   1.000
_cell.angle_alpha   90.00
_cell.angle_beta   90.00
_cell.angle_gamma   90.00
#
_symmetry.space_group_name_H-M   'P 1'
#
loop_
_entity.id
_entity.type
_entity.pdbx_description
1 polymer ?
#
loop_
_entity_poly.entity_id
_entity_poly.type
_entity_poly.pdbx_seq_one_letter_code
_entity_poly.pdbx_strand_id
1 'polypeptide(L)'
;MVAQRLRPLALLAVFALLLTFLFPLIFPIAAQPTTANLLSNGDFEQGTTAPWQGITSAQLTTDYAASGQSSVRITSQEASQGWINVQAGQEYVLTAWFRWSRFAGNQWGYAHLTVEDTAYRELGAIINPQTSYERDRWHKLALTFTAPTGGVRVRFGLYGPQDDVELYFDDLQLRSRDANLAPTLDPVASTLSGVAPLTVAFEARADDPDGAVRSYRWEFGDGTESRSPDPTHIFRSRGSYPVKLTVWDNDGASQSQTLTITVTDAVNPAITINAPTTQQIWTTSAASLMLEGQASTPAGTLAMLAWDNLRTGAAGNLAVPTAATMNWATPSIALAPGRNDLQVSVVDSRGRAHSARLVVQRQLEAPRIYDVQVQTSAVAVYERYEARFQVDTVASSPLFSYTDQPPPGVAPESGVTVEGVITTPSGATVTHPAFFFTSAIRQGQGSSASYAPGTTSGWALRYAPLETGRHQVYLRVRDASGETMVDVGSFEAGTPRRAGFIGVSSADSRYFQFSDGSLFWPIGPAWAVNLQGGRGFNFERPWLGGLGIYSTNWARWKSTAETLGNEGFSSRLTFLEHYPGHELAQELTYPEGYRLWIGCFGDEAFCPRFKANTDYEVKLRVKVVELAGPRNAAHPYGLVLKFHGWPQEPGFAEAHRDYASLIPPIRVDRDWHTVVARYRTGSDEGAGQARGDLSLYLDNVTAGRAYVDELSVREILPGETRGPELIRNPRADLHTYVEQRPAAFLDDQLVRGEADGIYYRYVVHDKNDWIQNHLSRDGIFVASGDGYYQPEGTRARWLLEQWWRYLVARWGYTTAVHSWELNNEGPPDDGSGTHAQMTQDFARFIREQNAHPHMASTSFWCCWEPTFWGDRVRFPDVAYADIHEYPTLDVRLADGSPAVYDVAGFQAETSMAYAADNIGRPIIRGEVGLSGEPVFAMLSQANPGIWFHNLLWAQLNPGAVFDPGYWFSEHFNVIDAQAHAVPFAAFVATLDVQRGGYVDAEARLSNSQLRAYGQRNVARGKAHLWVQNRLHTWRNVMGGAGAVAITPQSGTLSLTLQPNRRYEVAWWDTYAGTVLRRELVTSAANGEITLTITNLASDLALTIAPETPDPEPSATATATPGPSATATTTPSPGPSVTPGPSATPGPSATPGPTPERERIYLPLVRAR
;
A
#
# COMPACT_ATOMS: atom_id res chain seq x y z
N MET A 1 60.37 5.70 -14.07
CA MET A 1 61.72 6.29 -14.16
C MET A 1 61.60 7.77 -13.81
N VAL A 2 61.93 8.15 -12.57
CA VAL A 2 63.18 8.85 -12.12
C VAL A 2 63.12 10.36 -12.47
N ALA A 3 63.24 11.35 -11.57
CA ALA A 3 63.88 11.46 -10.24
C ALA A 3 63.24 12.61 -9.41
N GLN A 4 62.97 12.41 -8.10
CA GLN A 4 63.77 12.80 -6.90
C GLN A 4 63.64 14.29 -6.48
N ARG A 5 62.93 14.61 -5.39
CA ARG A 5 63.31 14.63 -3.95
C ARG A 5 64.34 15.73 -3.58
N LEU A 6 63.94 16.67 -2.69
CA LEU A 6 64.48 16.88 -1.32
C LEU A 6 63.98 18.21 -0.69
N ARG A 7 63.43 18.11 0.53
CA ARG A 7 63.22 19.18 1.55
C ARG A 7 64.61 19.56 2.15
N PRO A 8 64.87 20.72 2.82
CA PRO A 8 64.08 21.21 3.98
C PRO A 8 64.05 22.74 4.22
N LEU A 9 63.10 23.22 5.02
CA LEU A 9 63.26 24.48 5.77
C LEU A 9 62.48 24.39 7.08
N ALA A 10 63.20 24.05 8.14
CA ALA A 10 62.86 24.37 9.51
C ALA A 10 63.53 25.71 9.83
N LEU A 11 62.73 26.77 10.06
CA LEU A 11 62.96 27.85 11.02
C LEU A 11 61.88 28.93 10.77
N LEU A 12 60.73 28.81 11.46
CA LEU A 12 59.79 29.88 11.83
C LEU A 12 58.51 29.25 12.42
N ALA A 13 58.66 28.51 13.52
CA ALA A 13 57.54 27.89 14.25
C ALA A 13 57.73 27.99 15.77
N VAL A 14 58.16 29.16 16.26
CA VAL A 14 58.24 29.44 17.72
C VAL A 14 57.63 30.80 18.10
N PHE A 15 56.99 31.53 17.18
CA PHE A 15 56.36 32.82 17.50
C PHE A 15 55.01 33.01 16.79
N ALA A 16 54.07 32.09 17.00
CA ALA A 16 52.66 32.27 16.61
C ALA A 16 51.70 31.40 17.46
N LEU A 17 52.05 31.18 18.74
CA LEU A 17 51.23 30.43 19.69
C LEU A 17 50.93 31.29 20.91
N LEU A 18 50.37 32.48 20.69
CA LEU A 18 49.78 33.37 21.71
C LEU A 18 49.24 34.62 21.00
N LEU A 19 48.06 34.52 20.35
CA LEU A 19 47.07 35.59 20.18
C LEU A 19 45.93 35.11 19.27
N THR A 20 45.01 34.30 19.82
CA THR A 20 43.67 34.08 19.27
C THR A 20 42.71 33.79 20.42
N PHE A 21 42.52 34.80 21.27
CA PHE A 21 41.30 34.99 22.04
C PHE A 21 40.82 36.40 21.74
N LEU A 22 39.53 36.54 21.42
CA LEU A 22 38.76 37.75 21.09
C LEU A 22 38.88 38.24 19.64
N PHE A 23 37.85 37.94 18.83
CA PHE A 23 37.04 38.86 18.00
C PHE A 23 36.26 38.02 16.96
N PRO A 24 34.91 38.07 16.91
CA PRO A 24 34.17 37.46 15.81
C PRO A 24 34.29 38.35 14.56
N LEU A 25 34.67 37.74 13.43
CA LEU A 25 34.63 38.34 12.10
C LEU A 25 33.17 38.49 11.67
N ILE A 26 32.66 39.71 11.71
CA ILE A 26 31.41 40.10 11.05
C ILE A 26 31.72 40.30 9.57
N PHE A 27 31.21 39.41 8.70
CA PHE A 27 31.12 39.72 7.27
C PHE A 27 29.96 40.71 7.06
N PRO A 28 30.15 41.84 6.36
CA PRO A 28 29.01 42.67 5.96
C PRO A 28 28.25 41.95 4.85
N ILE A 29 27.01 41.57 5.13
CA ILE A 29 26.03 41.15 4.12
C ILE A 29 25.83 42.36 3.19
N ALA A 30 26.11 42.19 1.90
CA ALA A 30 25.73 43.16 0.90
C ALA A 30 24.20 43.23 0.84
N ALA A 31 23.61 44.38 1.16
CA ALA A 31 22.17 44.61 1.05
C ALA A 31 21.75 44.45 -0.43
N GLN A 32 20.92 43.44 -0.70
CA GLN A 32 20.27 43.27 -2.01
C GLN A 32 19.07 44.24 -2.14
N PRO A 33 18.72 44.67 -3.37
CA PRO A 33 17.70 45.67 -3.58
C PRO A 33 16.32 45.08 -3.28
N THR A 34 15.72 45.43 -2.14
CA THR A 34 14.35 45.06 -1.84
C THR A 34 13.40 45.90 -2.68
N THR A 35 12.57 45.25 -3.50
CA THR A 35 11.43 45.90 -4.15
C THR A 35 10.50 46.46 -3.07
N ALA A 36 10.05 47.70 -3.24
CA ALA A 36 9.25 48.38 -2.23
C ALA A 36 7.92 47.65 -2.00
N ASN A 37 7.49 47.54 -0.74
CA ASN A 37 6.18 46.98 -0.40
C ASN A 37 5.07 47.86 -1.02
N LEU A 38 4.18 47.25 -1.80
CA LEU A 38 3.06 47.93 -2.45
C LEU A 38 1.88 48.18 -1.49
N LEU A 39 1.87 47.53 -0.33
CA LEU A 39 0.84 47.76 0.69
C LEU A 39 1.13 49.02 1.50
N SER A 40 0.11 49.86 1.69
CA SER A 40 0.19 51.00 2.60
C SER A 40 -0.01 50.58 4.05
N ASN A 41 0.98 50.83 4.92
CA ASN A 41 0.94 50.49 6.35
C ASN A 41 0.57 49.00 6.58
N GLY A 42 1.27 48.10 5.87
CA GLY A 42 1.15 46.65 6.08
C GLY A 42 1.93 46.14 7.30
N ASP A 43 2.85 46.95 7.81
CA ASP A 43 3.62 46.76 9.05
C ASP A 43 2.89 47.28 10.30
N PHE A 44 1.80 48.04 10.14
CA PHE A 44 0.96 48.57 11.22
C PHE A 44 1.63 49.51 12.23
N GLU A 45 2.86 49.95 11.99
CA GLU A 45 3.64 50.80 12.90
C GLU A 45 3.20 52.27 12.94
N GLN A 46 2.31 52.71 12.04
CA GLN A 46 1.90 54.12 11.95
C GLN A 46 0.79 54.50 12.95
N GLY A 47 0.38 53.59 13.84
CA GLY A 47 -0.64 53.83 14.86
C GLY A 47 -2.05 54.08 14.30
N THR A 48 -2.29 53.73 13.03
CA THR A 48 -3.60 53.85 12.36
C THR A 48 -3.89 52.64 11.48
N THR A 49 -5.16 52.32 11.26
CA THR A 49 -5.61 51.29 10.29
C THR A 49 -6.31 51.91 9.09
N ALA A 50 -6.26 53.24 8.90
CA ALA A 50 -7.02 53.96 7.88
C ALA A 50 -6.92 53.39 6.44
N PRO A 51 -5.79 52.80 5.98
CA PRO A 51 -5.70 52.17 4.66
C PRO A 51 -6.46 50.83 4.53
N TRP A 52 -6.91 50.25 5.65
CA TRP A 52 -7.52 48.93 5.73
C TRP A 52 -8.99 49.05 6.13
N GLN A 53 -9.88 48.47 5.31
CA GLN A 53 -11.31 48.37 5.58
C GLN A 53 -11.59 47.11 6.41
N GLY A 54 -12.55 47.19 7.34
CA GLY A 54 -12.98 46.06 8.17
C GLY A 54 -12.17 45.86 9.46
N ILE A 55 -11.22 46.77 9.75
CA ILE A 55 -10.51 46.85 11.03
C ILE A 55 -10.40 48.30 11.51
N THR A 56 -10.30 48.49 12.82
CA THR A 56 -10.20 49.81 13.48
C THR A 56 -8.89 49.95 14.25
N SER A 57 -8.48 51.17 14.57
CA SER A 57 -7.25 51.41 15.34
C SER A 57 -7.32 50.90 16.79
N ALA A 58 -8.50 50.56 17.30
CA ALA A 58 -8.64 49.85 18.58
C ALA A 58 -8.17 48.38 18.53
N GLN A 59 -7.97 47.84 17.33
CA GLN A 59 -7.43 46.50 17.11
C GLN A 59 -5.91 46.50 16.91
N LEU A 60 -5.27 47.68 16.81
CA LEU A 60 -3.82 47.75 16.90
C LEU A 60 -3.42 47.46 18.34
N THR A 61 -2.44 46.57 18.51
CA THR A 61 -1.95 46.19 19.82
C THR A 61 -0.43 46.18 19.84
N THR A 62 0.13 46.41 21.03
CA THR A 62 1.54 46.22 21.34
C THR A 62 1.79 44.92 22.12
N ASP A 63 0.75 44.11 22.35
CA ASP A 63 0.84 42.87 23.13
C ASP A 63 1.72 41.83 22.43
N TYR A 64 1.64 41.79 21.09
CA TYR A 64 2.47 40.95 20.23
C TYR A 64 2.80 41.73 18.95
N ALA A 65 4.04 41.61 18.46
CA ALA A 65 4.46 42.09 17.15
C ALA A 65 5.48 41.10 16.57
N ALA A 66 5.44 40.85 15.26
CA ALA A 66 6.40 40.01 14.54
C ALA A 66 7.72 40.76 14.36
N SER A 67 7.63 42.05 14.05
CA SER A 67 8.71 43.03 14.15
C SER A 67 8.14 44.37 14.62
N GLY A 68 8.99 45.36 14.92
CA GLY A 68 8.49 46.67 15.36
C GLY A 68 7.80 46.67 16.73
N GLN A 69 6.76 47.49 16.88
CA GLN A 69 6.02 47.71 18.13
C GLN A 69 4.54 47.32 18.05
N SER A 70 3.95 47.18 16.86
CA SER A 70 2.50 47.08 16.70
C SER A 70 2.08 46.00 15.71
N SER A 71 1.07 45.19 16.05
CA SER A 71 0.37 44.30 15.11
C SER A 71 -1.15 44.54 15.15
N VAL A 72 -1.89 43.92 14.23
CA VAL A 72 -3.36 43.98 14.23
C VAL A 72 -3.99 42.72 14.82
N ARG A 73 -4.88 42.90 15.80
CA ARG A 73 -5.69 41.86 16.44
C ARG A 73 -7.03 41.64 15.72
N ILE A 74 -7.27 40.41 15.30
CA ILE A 74 -8.49 39.92 14.66
C ILE A 74 -9.22 38.94 15.60
N THR A 75 -10.44 39.29 16.02
CA THR A 75 -11.28 38.46 16.88
C THR A 75 -12.53 37.92 16.19
N SER A 76 -13.03 38.63 15.17
CA SER A 76 -14.32 38.35 14.53
C SER A 76 -14.54 39.07 13.19
N GLN A 77 -13.52 39.73 12.64
CA GLN A 77 -13.64 40.59 11.46
C GLN A 77 -12.57 40.26 10.41
N GLU A 78 -12.78 40.73 9.20
CA GLU A 78 -11.81 40.60 8.10
C GLU A 78 -11.31 42.00 7.71
N ALA A 79 -10.03 42.10 7.39
CA ALA A 79 -9.39 43.30 6.88
C ALA A 79 -9.15 43.19 5.37
N SER A 80 -9.31 44.31 4.67
CA SER A 80 -8.94 44.39 3.26
C SER A 80 -8.35 45.75 2.91
N GLN A 81 -7.31 45.78 2.10
CA GLN A 81 -6.80 47.04 1.58
C GLN A 81 -7.66 47.49 0.39
N GLY A 82 -7.66 48.80 0.09
CA GLY A 82 -8.20 49.29 -1.17
C GLY A 82 -7.47 48.69 -2.38
N TRP A 83 -7.91 49.02 -3.60
CA TRP A 83 -7.28 48.55 -4.83
C TRP A 83 -5.82 49.00 -4.92
N ILE A 84 -4.93 48.03 -5.12
CA ILE A 84 -3.49 48.21 -5.28
C ILE A 84 -3.15 48.10 -6.76
N ASN A 85 -2.47 49.10 -7.31
CA ASN A 85 -2.04 49.09 -8.70
C ASN A 85 -0.89 48.10 -8.90
N VAL A 86 -1.04 47.20 -9.85
CA VAL A 86 -0.04 46.20 -10.25
C VAL A 86 0.09 46.16 -11.77
N GLN A 87 1.14 45.51 -12.28
CA GLN A 87 1.33 45.32 -13.72
C GLN A 87 0.69 44.00 -14.17
N ALA A 88 -0.17 44.07 -15.19
CA ALA A 88 -0.78 42.87 -15.75
C ALA A 88 0.30 41.96 -16.38
N GLY A 89 0.23 40.66 -16.09
CA GLY A 89 1.18 39.64 -16.51
C GLY A 89 2.44 39.51 -15.65
N GLN A 90 2.63 40.38 -14.65
CA GLN A 90 3.74 40.29 -13.70
C GLN A 90 3.39 39.36 -12.54
N GLU A 91 4.38 38.58 -12.09
CA GLU A 91 4.27 37.74 -10.90
C GLU A 91 4.61 38.53 -9.64
N TYR A 92 3.85 38.29 -8.59
CA TYR A 92 3.95 38.93 -7.28
C TYR A 92 3.96 37.89 -6.18
N VAL A 93 4.60 38.24 -5.07
CA VAL A 93 4.53 37.50 -3.81
C VAL A 93 3.87 38.37 -2.74
N LEU A 94 2.90 37.80 -2.05
CA LEU A 94 2.27 38.35 -0.87
C LEU A 94 2.72 37.56 0.35
N THR A 95 3.40 38.21 1.29
CA THR A 95 3.75 37.63 2.58
C THR A 95 3.03 38.31 3.72
N ALA A 96 2.83 37.58 4.81
CA ALA A 96 2.25 38.11 6.04
C ALA A 96 2.73 37.29 7.24
N TRP A 97 3.08 37.95 8.33
CA TRP A 97 3.24 37.25 9.61
C TRP A 97 1.87 37.11 10.27
N PHE A 98 1.58 35.92 10.81
CA PHE A 98 0.36 35.66 11.55
C PHE A 98 0.63 34.86 12.83
N ARG A 99 -0.21 35.05 13.84
CA ARG A 99 -0.10 34.39 15.14
C ARG A 99 -1.48 34.07 15.71
N TRP A 100 -1.73 32.80 16.03
CA TRP A 100 -2.88 32.38 16.84
C TRP A 100 -2.58 32.60 18.32
N SER A 101 -3.51 33.18 19.10
CA SER A 101 -3.34 33.27 20.55
C SER A 101 -4.46 32.62 21.37
N ARG A 102 -5.71 32.66 20.89
CA ARG A 102 -6.85 32.02 21.59
C ARG A 102 -7.80 31.35 20.61
N PHE A 103 -8.15 30.10 20.91
CA PHE A 103 -9.15 29.30 20.18
C PHE A 103 -9.58 28.11 21.05
N ALA A 104 -10.83 28.04 21.52
CA ALA A 104 -11.34 26.91 22.32
C ALA A 104 -12.64 26.28 21.75
N GLY A 105 -12.68 24.94 21.70
CA GLY A 105 -13.89 24.15 21.40
C GLY A 105 -13.88 23.39 20.06
N ASN A 106 -14.99 22.69 19.76
CA ASN A 106 -15.28 21.97 18.51
C ASN A 106 -15.84 22.90 17.39
N GLN A 107 -15.33 24.13 17.26
CA GLN A 107 -15.82 25.09 16.26
C GLN A 107 -15.04 24.98 14.93
N TRP A 108 -15.69 25.22 13.79
CA TRP A 108 -15.11 25.12 12.44
C TRP A 108 -14.70 26.48 11.88
N GLY A 109 -13.45 26.71 11.50
CA GLY A 109 -13.02 27.98 10.91
C GLY A 109 -11.55 28.01 10.53
N TYR A 110 -11.13 29.04 9.79
CA TYR A 110 -9.75 29.19 9.33
C TYR A 110 -9.33 30.66 9.23
N ALA A 111 -8.03 30.90 9.43
CA ALA A 111 -7.42 32.15 9.01
C ALA A 111 -7.21 32.13 7.49
N HIS A 112 -7.36 33.27 6.83
CA HIS A 112 -7.06 33.36 5.41
C HIS A 112 -6.23 34.58 5.06
N LEU A 113 -5.45 34.42 3.98
CA LEU A 113 -4.75 35.49 3.27
C LEU A 113 -5.06 35.31 1.79
N THR A 114 -5.81 36.24 1.21
CA THR A 114 -6.41 36.11 -0.12
C THR A 114 -6.07 37.31 -0.99
N VAL A 115 -5.85 37.07 -2.28
CA VAL A 115 -5.69 38.11 -3.30
C VAL A 115 -6.79 37.99 -4.33
N GLU A 116 -7.42 39.10 -4.68
CA GLU A 116 -8.47 39.17 -5.70
C GLU A 116 -8.12 40.18 -6.81
N ASP A 117 -8.63 39.95 -8.02
CA ASP A 117 -8.56 40.90 -9.13
C ASP A 117 -9.70 41.94 -9.10
N THR A 118 -9.64 42.91 -10.02
CA THR A 118 -10.66 43.98 -10.18
C THR A 118 -12.09 43.48 -10.47
N ALA A 119 -12.27 42.19 -10.80
CA ALA A 119 -13.56 41.54 -10.99
C ALA A 119 -13.99 40.71 -9.76
N TYR A 120 -13.31 40.85 -8.62
CA TYR A 120 -13.50 40.08 -7.39
C TYR A 120 -13.26 38.58 -7.56
N ARG A 121 -12.43 38.18 -8.53
CA ARG A 121 -12.00 36.79 -8.68
C ARG A 121 -10.78 36.55 -7.83
N GLU A 122 -10.79 35.46 -7.06
CA GLU A 122 -9.63 35.02 -6.28
C GLU A 122 -8.49 34.59 -7.21
N LEU A 123 -7.32 35.20 -7.04
CA LEU A 123 -6.07 34.86 -7.74
C LEU A 123 -5.22 33.87 -6.95
N GLY A 124 -5.49 33.76 -5.66
CA GLY A 124 -4.87 32.81 -4.76
C GLY A 124 -5.32 33.07 -3.31
N ALA A 125 -5.39 32.01 -2.53
CA ALA A 125 -5.65 32.08 -1.11
C ALA A 125 -4.77 31.09 -0.36
N ILE A 126 -4.33 31.50 0.82
CA ILE A 126 -3.87 30.60 1.86
C ILE A 126 -5.03 30.43 2.83
N ILE A 127 -5.54 29.21 2.93
CA ILE A 127 -6.57 28.81 3.88
C ILE A 127 -5.88 28.01 4.98
N ASN A 128 -5.95 28.47 6.22
CA ASN A 128 -5.23 27.89 7.34
C ASN A 128 -6.20 27.23 8.33
N PRO A 129 -6.44 25.91 8.20
CA PRO A 129 -7.29 25.16 9.12
C PRO A 129 -6.59 24.95 10.48
N GLN A 130 -7.41 24.83 11.52
CA GLN A 130 -7.06 24.76 12.95
C GLN A 130 -5.89 23.85 13.36
N THR A 131 -5.56 22.80 12.58
CA THR A 131 -4.62 21.74 12.95
C THR A 131 -3.19 21.94 12.46
N SER A 132 -2.90 23.01 11.71
CA SER A 132 -1.68 23.10 10.90
C SER A 132 -0.49 23.81 11.55
N TYR A 133 -0.65 24.57 12.64
CA TYR A 133 0.44 25.37 13.23
C TYR A 133 0.33 25.55 14.76
N GLU A 134 1.48 25.73 15.42
CA GLU A 134 1.60 25.96 16.87
C GLU A 134 0.96 27.28 17.31
N ARG A 135 0.23 27.26 18.44
CA ARG A 135 -0.34 28.45 19.09
C ARG A 135 0.75 29.33 19.68
N ASP A 136 0.44 30.60 19.86
CA ASP A 136 1.28 31.60 20.51
C ASP A 136 2.68 31.74 19.90
N ARG A 137 2.77 31.53 18.58
CA ARG A 137 3.96 31.73 17.76
C ARG A 137 3.62 32.49 16.49
N TRP A 138 4.57 33.30 16.02
CA TRP A 138 4.50 33.95 14.71
C TRP A 138 4.93 32.98 13.62
N HIS A 139 4.15 32.96 12.54
CA HIS A 139 4.38 32.15 11.35
C HIS A 139 4.30 33.06 10.13
N LYS A 140 5.14 32.84 9.12
CA LYS A 140 5.12 33.63 7.89
C LYS A 140 4.35 32.88 6.81
N LEU A 141 3.35 33.53 6.24
CA LEU A 141 2.62 33.08 5.06
C LEU A 141 3.27 33.66 3.81
N ALA A 142 3.27 32.91 2.71
CA ALA A 142 3.72 33.37 1.40
C ALA A 142 2.80 32.81 0.30
N LEU A 143 2.20 33.71 -0.48
CA LEU A 143 1.32 33.42 -1.61
C LEU A 143 1.90 34.06 -2.87
N THR A 144 2.18 33.23 -3.88
CA THR A 144 2.63 33.70 -5.19
C THR A 144 1.47 33.69 -6.18
N PHE A 145 1.33 34.75 -6.97
CA PHE A 145 0.28 34.87 -7.98
C PHE A 145 0.73 35.74 -9.17
N THR A 146 0.11 35.54 -10.33
CA THR A 146 0.28 36.41 -11.50
C THR A 146 -0.91 37.35 -11.61
N ALA A 147 -0.68 38.66 -11.70
CA ALA A 147 -1.76 39.63 -11.82
C ALA A 147 -2.36 39.62 -13.24
N PRO A 148 -3.65 39.26 -13.45
CA PRO A 148 -4.24 39.24 -14.79
C PRO A 148 -4.67 40.64 -15.27
N THR A 149 -4.87 41.58 -14.35
CA THR A 149 -5.30 42.95 -14.63
C THR A 149 -4.42 43.95 -13.88
N GLY A 150 -4.60 45.26 -14.14
CA GLY A 150 -3.77 46.31 -13.55
C GLY A 150 -4.05 46.62 -12.06
N GLY A 151 -4.88 45.82 -11.39
CA GLY A 151 -5.26 46.06 -10.00
C GLY A 151 -5.57 44.78 -9.25
N VAL A 152 -5.15 44.72 -7.98
CA VAL A 152 -5.45 43.63 -7.06
C VAL A 152 -5.90 44.16 -5.71
N ARG A 153 -6.55 43.31 -4.93
CA ARG A 153 -6.99 43.58 -3.57
C ARG A 153 -6.50 42.48 -2.65
N VAL A 154 -5.88 42.86 -1.54
CA VAL A 154 -5.46 41.92 -0.49
C VAL A 154 -6.50 41.89 0.63
N ARG A 155 -6.86 40.68 1.05
CA ARG A 155 -7.81 40.38 2.12
C ARG A 155 -7.16 39.44 3.13
N PHE A 156 -7.38 39.66 4.41
CA PHE A 156 -6.94 38.75 5.46
C PHE A 156 -7.88 38.78 6.66
N GLY A 157 -8.02 37.67 7.36
CA GLY A 157 -8.93 37.61 8.50
C GLY A 157 -9.31 36.20 8.89
N LEU A 158 -10.49 36.08 9.51
CA LEU A 158 -11.04 34.84 10.03
C LEU A 158 -12.37 34.49 9.32
N TYR A 159 -12.51 33.25 8.88
CA TYR A 159 -13.77 32.68 8.39
C TYR A 159 -14.26 31.56 9.33
N GLY A 160 -15.51 31.65 9.83
CA GLY A 160 -16.13 30.66 10.76
C GLY A 160 -16.85 31.30 11.97
N PRO A 161 -17.40 30.49 12.91
CA PRO A 161 -17.96 30.95 14.20
C PRO A 161 -16.90 31.69 15.04
N GLN A 162 -17.32 32.69 15.82
CA GLN A 162 -16.44 33.76 16.30
C GLN A 162 -16.35 33.88 17.83
N ASP A 163 -16.97 32.95 18.58
CA ASP A 163 -17.28 33.19 19.99
C ASP A 163 -16.08 33.02 20.94
N ASP A 164 -14.93 32.51 20.46
CA ASP A 164 -13.70 32.42 21.27
C ASP A 164 -12.40 32.37 20.44
N VAL A 165 -12.24 33.30 19.48
CA VAL A 165 -11.09 33.32 18.56
C VAL A 165 -10.26 34.60 18.69
N GLU A 166 -8.94 34.46 18.64
CA GLU A 166 -7.98 35.56 18.67
C GLU A 166 -6.74 35.26 17.82
N LEU A 167 -6.57 36.08 16.79
CA LEU A 167 -5.53 35.98 15.78
C LEU A 167 -4.87 37.34 15.57
N TYR A 168 -3.59 37.35 15.26
CA TYR A 168 -2.82 38.55 14.98
C TYR A 168 -2.20 38.47 13.59
N PHE A 169 -2.15 39.59 12.89
CA PHE A 169 -1.40 39.75 11.64
C PHE A 169 -0.42 40.90 11.76
N ASP A 170 0.72 40.76 11.10
CA ASP A 170 1.77 41.76 11.09
C ASP A 170 2.60 41.68 9.81
N ASP A 171 3.34 42.76 9.50
CA ASP A 171 4.34 42.80 8.43
C ASP A 171 3.85 42.25 7.07
N LEU A 172 2.65 42.65 6.64
CA LEU A 172 2.13 42.29 5.32
C LEU A 172 2.94 42.97 4.22
N GLN A 173 3.42 42.18 3.27
CA GLN A 173 4.24 42.67 2.16
C GLN A 173 3.73 42.14 0.83
N LEU A 174 3.38 43.04 -0.09
CA LEU A 174 3.12 42.71 -1.49
C LEU A 174 4.26 43.26 -2.34
N ARG A 175 4.97 42.39 -3.06
CA ARG A 175 6.15 42.75 -3.87
C ARG A 175 6.12 42.05 -5.22
N SER A 176 6.75 42.65 -6.23
CA SER A 176 7.04 41.95 -7.48
C SER A 176 8.04 40.82 -7.21
N ARG A 177 7.83 39.65 -7.81
CA ARG A 177 8.70 38.49 -7.62
C ARG A 177 9.95 38.61 -8.50
N ASP A 178 11.12 38.51 -7.87
CA ASP A 178 12.44 38.42 -8.50
C ASP A 178 12.96 36.96 -8.43
N ALA A 179 14.28 36.72 -8.61
CA ALA A 179 14.85 35.37 -8.52
C ALA A 179 14.84 34.80 -7.09
N ASN A 180 14.53 33.50 -6.94
CA ASN A 180 14.44 32.81 -5.65
C ASN A 180 15.75 32.91 -4.82
N LEU A 181 15.65 33.38 -3.58
CA LEU A 181 16.74 33.49 -2.62
C LEU A 181 16.67 32.36 -1.59
N ALA A 182 17.83 31.90 -1.12
CA ALA A 182 17.85 30.90 -0.05
C ALA A 182 17.50 31.54 1.31
N PRO A 183 16.90 30.79 2.25
CA PRO A 183 16.56 31.30 3.57
C PRO A 183 17.80 31.75 4.36
N THR A 184 17.60 32.70 5.25
CA THR A 184 18.52 33.01 6.34
C THR A 184 18.30 32.05 7.50
N LEU A 185 19.39 31.65 8.18
CA LEU A 185 19.36 30.59 9.19
C LEU A 185 20.34 30.87 10.34
N ASP A 186 19.88 30.71 11.58
CA ASP A 186 20.68 30.72 12.81
C ASP A 186 20.14 29.66 13.81
N PRO A 187 20.78 28.48 13.95
CA PRO A 187 20.34 27.45 14.88
C PRO A 187 20.81 27.74 16.31
N VAL A 188 19.89 27.69 17.28
CA VAL A 188 20.18 27.92 18.71
C VAL A 188 19.94 26.64 19.51
N ALA A 189 20.74 26.44 20.57
CA ALA A 189 20.61 25.31 21.51
C ALA A 189 20.66 25.80 22.97
N SER A 190 19.85 25.22 23.85
CA SER A 190 19.74 25.64 25.27
C SER A 190 20.99 25.35 26.11
N THR A 191 21.79 24.37 25.69
CA THR A 191 23.14 24.10 26.21
C THR A 191 23.97 23.44 25.12
N LEU A 192 25.29 23.66 25.14
CA LEU A 192 26.23 22.98 24.24
C LEU A 192 26.93 21.80 24.92
N SER A 193 26.70 21.55 26.22
CA SER A 193 27.31 20.41 26.91
C SER A 193 26.57 19.93 28.17
N GLY A 194 26.80 18.68 28.59
CA GLY A 194 26.26 18.11 29.82
C GLY A 194 26.45 16.60 29.99
N VAL A 195 25.74 15.99 30.95
CA VAL A 195 25.80 14.54 31.26
C VAL A 195 24.58 13.84 30.68
N ALA A 196 24.80 12.68 30.06
CA ALA A 196 23.78 11.81 29.51
C ALA A 196 22.84 11.23 30.59
N PRO A 197 21.52 11.19 30.37
CA PRO A 197 20.82 11.81 29.24
C PRO A 197 20.80 13.34 29.36
N LEU A 198 21.33 14.03 28.34
CA LEU A 198 21.34 15.48 28.26
C LEU A 198 20.18 15.94 27.38
N THR A 199 19.18 16.56 28.00
CA THR A 199 18.08 17.18 27.28
C THR A 199 18.51 18.58 26.82
N VAL A 200 18.43 18.85 25.52
CA VAL A 200 18.76 20.12 24.88
C VAL A 200 17.54 20.57 24.08
N ALA A 201 17.07 21.78 24.33
CA ALA A 201 16.05 22.42 23.51
C ALA A 201 16.75 23.19 22.38
N PHE A 202 16.27 23.03 21.16
CA PHE A 202 16.76 23.71 19.98
C PHE A 202 15.72 24.71 19.50
N GLU A 203 16.16 25.76 18.82
CA GLU A 203 15.31 26.78 18.22
C GLU A 203 15.87 27.10 16.82
N ALA A 204 15.02 27.01 15.81
CA ALA A 204 15.37 27.36 14.43
C ALA A 204 15.00 28.81 14.16
N ARG A 205 15.98 29.72 14.20
CA ARG A 205 15.78 31.10 13.79
C ARG A 205 16.02 31.19 12.28
N ALA A 206 14.96 31.01 11.52
CA ALA A 206 15.00 31.06 10.07
C ALA A 206 13.98 32.06 9.53
N ASP A 207 14.36 32.81 8.51
CA ASP A 207 13.46 33.67 7.75
C ASP A 207 13.83 33.62 6.27
N ASP A 208 12.82 33.71 5.43
CA ASP A 208 12.97 33.67 3.99
C ASP A 208 12.65 35.05 3.38
N PRO A 209 13.62 35.75 2.76
CA PRO A 209 13.45 37.15 2.38
C PRO A 209 12.44 37.40 1.26
N ASP A 210 12.16 36.40 0.42
CA ASP A 210 11.27 36.45 -0.74
C ASP A 210 10.10 35.46 -0.69
N GLY A 211 9.97 34.70 0.40
CA GLY A 211 8.87 33.77 0.62
C GLY A 211 8.67 33.43 2.11
N ALA A 212 8.50 32.15 2.39
CA ALA A 212 8.35 31.58 3.71
C ALA A 212 9.12 30.25 3.82
N VAL A 213 9.68 30.00 5.00
CA VAL A 213 10.31 28.71 5.30
C VAL A 213 9.24 27.61 5.31
N ARG A 214 9.40 26.64 4.41
CA ARG A 214 8.47 25.53 4.23
C ARG A 214 8.76 24.36 5.16
N SER A 215 10.03 24.04 5.40
CA SER A 215 10.39 22.89 6.22
C SER A 215 11.75 23.02 6.89
N TYR A 216 11.90 22.32 8.01
CA TYR A 216 13.12 22.24 8.82
C TYR A 216 13.58 20.78 8.85
N ARG A 217 14.89 20.57 8.99
CA ARG A 217 15.50 19.28 9.28
C ARG A 217 16.72 19.47 10.16
N TRP A 218 16.55 19.18 11.43
CA TRP A 218 17.63 18.99 12.39
C TRP A 218 18.18 17.58 12.26
N GLU A 219 19.48 17.44 12.02
CA GLU A 219 20.23 16.20 12.09
C GLU A 219 21.08 16.29 13.35
N PHE A 220 20.76 15.57 14.44
CA PHE A 220 21.41 15.79 15.73
C PHE A 220 22.83 15.22 15.81
N GLY A 221 23.31 14.53 14.77
CA GLY A 221 24.65 13.95 14.75
C GLY A 221 24.79 12.63 15.54
N ASP A 222 23.71 12.16 16.19
CA ASP A 222 23.59 10.84 16.80
C ASP A 222 22.77 9.84 15.95
N GLY A 223 22.42 10.24 14.73
CA GLY A 223 21.60 9.48 13.80
C GLY A 223 20.10 9.77 13.89
N THR A 224 19.66 10.57 14.86
CA THR A 224 18.27 11.05 14.94
C THR A 224 18.10 12.39 14.23
N GLU A 225 16.88 12.65 13.78
CA GLU A 225 16.50 13.93 13.15
C GLU A 225 15.17 14.46 13.68
N SER A 226 14.92 15.75 13.46
CA SER A 226 13.62 16.36 13.72
C SER A 226 13.27 17.36 12.63
N ARG A 227 11.99 17.41 12.25
CA ARG A 227 11.45 18.44 11.36
C ARG A 227 10.66 19.52 12.09
N SER A 228 10.56 19.42 13.43
CA SER A 228 10.07 20.52 14.24
C SER A 228 11.07 21.69 14.14
N PRO A 229 10.62 22.94 14.01
CA PRO A 229 11.50 24.10 14.08
C PRO A 229 12.24 24.18 15.42
N ASP A 230 11.56 23.88 16.54
CA ASP A 230 12.12 24.02 17.89
C ASP A 230 12.07 22.71 18.69
N PRO A 231 12.84 21.68 18.28
CA PRO A 231 12.76 20.39 18.91
C PRO A 231 13.47 20.38 20.26
N THR A 232 12.94 19.61 21.20
CA THR A 232 13.73 19.14 22.34
C THR A 232 14.33 17.79 22.00
N HIS A 233 15.65 17.66 22.10
CA HIS A 233 16.37 16.42 21.86
C HIS A 233 17.14 15.97 23.09
N ILE A 234 17.16 14.66 23.33
CA ILE A 234 17.86 14.06 24.46
C ILE A 234 19.04 13.26 23.93
N PHE A 235 20.25 13.78 24.13
CA PHE A 235 21.49 13.08 23.87
C PHE A 235 21.78 12.09 25.01
N ARG A 236 21.56 10.82 24.73
CA ARG A 236 21.54 9.75 25.75
C ARG A 236 22.88 9.06 25.99
N SER A 237 23.86 9.32 25.13
CA SER A 237 25.19 8.72 25.20
C SER A 237 26.25 9.81 25.24
N ARG A 238 27.44 9.52 25.78
CA ARG A 238 28.55 10.44 25.59
C ARG A 238 28.89 10.59 24.11
N GLY A 239 29.28 11.78 23.70
CA GLY A 239 29.63 12.05 22.32
C GLY A 239 29.86 13.51 22.03
N SER A 240 30.46 13.77 20.88
CA SER A 240 30.49 15.09 20.27
C SER A 240 29.59 15.01 19.05
N TYR A 241 28.44 15.68 19.13
CA TYR A 241 27.35 15.55 18.18
C TYR A 241 27.27 16.78 17.28
N PRO A 242 27.59 16.66 15.98
CA PRO A 242 27.42 17.75 15.02
C PRO A 242 25.93 17.87 14.67
N VAL A 243 25.24 18.79 15.35
CA VAL A 243 23.83 19.08 15.10
C VAL A 243 23.72 20.01 13.89
N LYS A 244 23.14 19.55 12.78
CA LYS A 244 22.95 20.32 11.55
C LYS A 244 21.48 20.67 11.35
N LEU A 245 21.15 21.94 11.22
CA LEU A 245 19.84 22.39 10.75
C LEU A 245 19.91 22.65 9.26
N THR A 246 18.98 22.10 8.49
CA THR A 246 18.70 22.47 7.09
C THR A 246 17.28 23.01 7.00
N VAL A 247 17.09 24.12 6.28
CA VAL A 247 15.77 24.70 6.02
C VAL A 247 15.55 24.83 4.52
N TRP A 248 14.31 24.65 4.07
CA TRP A 248 13.87 24.86 2.70
C TRP A 248 12.75 25.90 2.66
N ASP A 249 12.77 26.80 1.68
CA ASP A 249 11.65 27.70 1.39
C ASP A 249 10.55 27.04 0.54
N ASN A 250 9.46 27.78 0.32
CA ASN A 250 8.33 27.37 -0.51
C ASN A 250 8.67 27.21 -1.99
N ASP A 251 9.81 27.72 -2.45
CA ASP A 251 10.24 27.73 -3.85
C ASP A 251 11.40 26.75 -4.13
N GLY A 252 11.79 25.97 -3.11
CA GLY A 252 12.73 24.87 -3.20
C GLY A 252 14.21 25.22 -2.99
N ALA A 253 14.55 26.48 -2.67
CA ALA A 253 15.91 26.79 -2.22
C ALA A 253 16.10 26.36 -0.76
N SER A 254 17.37 26.24 -0.33
CA SER A 254 17.71 25.71 0.98
C SER A 254 18.99 26.29 1.55
N GLN A 255 19.09 26.27 2.87
CA GLN A 255 20.27 26.68 3.63
C GLN A 255 20.54 25.68 4.76
N SER A 256 21.81 25.48 5.14
CA SER A 256 22.14 24.65 6.30
C SER A 256 23.27 25.20 7.16
N GLN A 257 23.22 24.91 8.47
CA GLN A 257 24.24 25.30 9.43
C GLN A 257 24.41 24.24 10.52
N THR A 258 25.61 24.14 11.11
CA THR A 258 25.94 23.12 12.11
C THR A 258 26.47 23.73 13.40
N LEU A 259 26.00 23.22 14.55
CA LEU A 259 26.53 23.46 15.89
C LEU A 259 26.95 22.13 16.54
N THR A 260 27.77 22.15 17.59
CA THR A 260 28.27 20.91 18.24
C THR A 260 27.80 20.80 19.68
N ILE A 261 27.16 19.68 20.03
CA ILE A 261 26.76 19.34 21.41
C ILE A 261 27.71 18.29 21.99
N THR A 262 28.27 18.55 23.17
CA THR A 262 29.21 17.65 23.86
C THR A 262 28.56 16.99 25.07
N VAL A 263 28.32 15.68 25.00
CA VAL A 263 27.70 14.92 26.09
C VAL A 263 28.71 13.99 26.74
N THR A 264 28.62 13.86 28.06
CA THR A 264 29.46 12.99 28.89
C THR A 264 28.61 11.89 29.51
N ASP A 265 29.16 10.71 29.82
CA ASP A 265 28.35 9.57 30.30
C ASP A 265 27.91 9.75 31.76
N ALA A 266 26.69 9.29 32.07
CA ALA A 266 26.45 8.61 33.34
C ALA A 266 27.13 7.23 33.26
N VAL A 267 28.11 7.00 34.12
CA VAL A 267 28.98 5.80 34.28
C VAL A 267 28.41 4.49 33.65
N ASN A 268 28.67 4.23 32.36
CA ASN A 268 28.26 3.04 31.58
C ASN A 268 29.48 2.16 31.20
N PRO A 269 29.31 0.87 30.87
CA PRO A 269 30.39 0.10 30.27
C PRO A 269 30.78 0.68 28.90
N ALA A 270 32.03 0.50 28.48
CA ALA A 270 32.54 0.94 27.19
C ALA A 270 32.97 -0.28 26.36
N ILE A 271 32.75 -0.21 25.04
CA ILE A 271 33.27 -1.19 24.08
C ILE A 271 33.83 -0.47 22.84
N THR A 272 35.01 -0.89 22.38
CA THR A 272 35.68 -0.34 21.18
C THR A 272 36.05 -1.45 20.21
N ILE A 273 36.00 -1.15 18.91
CA ILE A 273 36.52 -2.02 17.84
C ILE A 273 37.88 -1.47 17.44
N ASN A 274 38.93 -2.30 17.53
CA ASN A 274 40.32 -1.89 17.30
C ASN A 274 40.90 -2.49 16.01
N ALA A 275 40.41 -3.65 15.56
CA ALA A 275 40.79 -4.31 14.31
C ALA A 275 39.54 -4.82 13.57
N PRO A 276 39.51 -4.83 12.22
CA PRO A 276 40.62 -4.60 11.28
C PRO A 276 40.99 -3.12 11.05
N THR A 277 40.17 -2.19 11.54
CA THR A 277 40.40 -0.75 11.49
C THR A 277 39.69 -0.07 12.65
N THR A 278 40.09 1.17 12.96
CA THR A 278 39.35 2.07 13.86
C THR A 278 38.43 3.03 13.09
N GLN A 279 38.44 2.98 11.76
CA GLN A 279 37.51 3.73 10.92
C GLN A 279 36.11 3.11 10.99
N GLN A 280 35.08 3.95 10.87
CA GLN A 280 33.69 3.48 10.88
C GLN A 280 33.30 2.71 9.61
N ILE A 281 33.99 2.95 8.48
CA ILE A 281 33.76 2.27 7.21
C ILE A 281 35.07 1.57 6.80
N TRP A 282 34.99 0.28 6.50
CA TRP A 282 36.11 -0.55 6.04
C TRP A 282 35.76 -1.24 4.72
N THR A 283 36.71 -1.36 3.80
CA THR A 283 36.51 -2.04 2.50
C THR A 283 37.39 -3.27 2.39
N THR A 284 36.83 -4.36 1.88
CA THR A 284 37.55 -5.65 1.72
C THR A 284 36.99 -6.46 0.55
N SER A 285 37.74 -7.46 0.09
CA SER A 285 37.23 -8.53 -0.79
C SER A 285 37.02 -9.85 -0.04
N ALA A 286 37.44 -9.93 1.23
CA ALA A 286 37.32 -11.12 2.04
C ALA A 286 35.85 -11.49 2.30
N ALA A 287 35.54 -12.79 2.23
CA ALA A 287 34.19 -13.31 2.48
C ALA A 287 33.85 -13.41 3.99
N SER A 288 34.83 -13.20 4.86
CA SER A 288 34.64 -13.15 6.30
C SER A 288 35.68 -12.27 6.97
N LEU A 289 35.43 -11.86 8.21
CA LEU A 289 36.36 -11.05 9.00
C LEU A 289 36.27 -11.42 10.49
N MET A 290 37.31 -11.13 11.25
CA MET A 290 37.31 -11.22 12.71
C MET A 290 37.42 -9.82 13.31
N LEU A 291 36.51 -9.46 14.21
CA LEU A 291 36.58 -8.20 14.94
C LEU A 291 37.37 -8.43 16.22
N GLU A 292 38.24 -7.48 16.56
CA GLU A 292 38.94 -7.45 17.84
C GLU A 292 38.77 -6.09 18.50
N GLY A 293 38.77 -6.09 19.82
CA GLY A 293 38.55 -4.86 20.57
C GLY A 293 38.75 -5.00 22.07
N GLN A 294 38.35 -3.96 22.79
CA GLN A 294 38.36 -3.94 24.25
C GLN A 294 36.98 -3.59 24.78
N ALA A 295 36.62 -4.18 25.92
CA ALA A 295 35.44 -3.81 26.68
C ALA A 295 35.83 -3.55 28.14
N SER A 296 35.17 -2.58 28.77
CA SER A 296 35.38 -2.25 30.18
C SER A 296 34.09 -1.83 30.86
N THR A 297 34.00 -1.98 32.18
CA THR A 297 32.94 -1.39 32.99
C THR A 297 33.52 -0.61 34.15
N PRO A 298 33.02 0.61 34.42
CA PRO A 298 33.44 1.40 35.56
C PRO A 298 32.94 0.88 36.92
N ALA A 299 31.98 -0.06 36.95
CA ALA A 299 31.55 -0.68 38.20
C ALA A 299 30.94 -2.09 38.00
N GLY A 300 31.31 -3.04 38.86
CA GLY A 300 30.91 -4.43 38.70
C GLY A 300 31.81 -5.20 37.75
N THR A 301 31.28 -6.21 37.06
CA THR A 301 32.00 -7.01 36.07
C THR A 301 31.26 -7.01 34.75
N LEU A 302 31.96 -7.30 33.66
CA LEU A 302 31.30 -7.61 32.39
C LEU A 302 30.45 -8.87 32.56
N ALA A 303 29.27 -8.91 31.95
CA ALA A 303 28.31 -9.99 32.07
C ALA A 303 27.95 -10.64 30.73
N MET A 304 27.88 -9.86 29.65
CA MET A 304 27.62 -10.38 28.31
C MET A 304 28.31 -9.50 27.28
N LEU A 305 28.75 -10.13 26.19
CA LEU A 305 29.26 -9.42 25.02
C LEU A 305 28.76 -10.16 23.78
N ALA A 306 28.05 -9.46 22.90
CA ALA A 306 27.36 -10.05 21.76
C ALA A 306 27.74 -9.31 20.47
N TRP A 307 27.79 -10.03 19.35
CA TRP A 307 27.97 -9.46 18.02
C TRP A 307 26.75 -9.78 17.14
N ASP A 308 26.45 -8.90 16.18
CA ASP A 308 25.32 -9.00 15.25
C ASP A 308 25.76 -8.45 13.88
N ASN A 309 25.48 -9.19 12.82
CA ASN A 309 25.61 -8.75 11.44
C ASN A 309 24.21 -8.52 10.88
N LEU A 310 23.81 -7.25 10.76
CA LEU A 310 22.47 -6.84 10.33
C LEU A 310 22.12 -7.33 8.92
N ARG A 311 23.14 -7.44 8.05
CA ARG A 311 23.02 -7.84 6.65
C ARG A 311 22.71 -9.32 6.50
N THR A 312 23.38 -10.19 7.24
CA THR A 312 23.17 -11.66 7.15
C THR A 312 22.21 -12.17 8.22
N GLY A 313 21.90 -11.34 9.22
CA GLY A 313 21.13 -11.69 10.40
C GLY A 313 21.90 -12.54 11.42
N ALA A 314 23.15 -12.93 11.13
CA ALA A 314 23.96 -13.75 12.01
C ALA A 314 24.36 -12.98 13.28
N ALA A 315 24.24 -13.64 14.43
CA ALA A 315 24.62 -13.07 15.71
C ALA A 315 25.23 -14.15 16.63
N GLY A 316 25.85 -13.72 17.72
CA GLY A 316 26.38 -14.65 18.71
C GLY A 316 26.94 -13.97 19.95
N ASN A 317 27.21 -14.80 20.96
CA ASN A 317 27.82 -14.37 22.22
C ASN A 317 29.32 -14.67 22.23
N LEU A 318 30.10 -13.77 22.84
CA LEU A 318 31.49 -13.99 23.19
C LEU A 318 31.61 -14.41 24.66
N ALA A 319 32.61 -15.23 24.96
CA ALA A 319 32.89 -15.62 26.34
C ALA A 319 33.36 -14.41 27.15
N VAL A 320 32.72 -14.16 28.29
CA VAL A 320 33.06 -13.03 29.18
C VAL A 320 33.60 -13.56 30.50
N PRO A 321 34.87 -13.28 30.86
CA PRO A 321 35.38 -13.60 32.18
C PRO A 321 34.79 -12.64 33.22
N THR A 322 34.74 -13.05 34.48
CA THR A 322 34.33 -12.21 35.62
C THR A 322 35.39 -11.13 35.89
N ALA A 323 35.44 -10.10 35.05
CA ALA A 323 36.43 -9.03 35.07
C ALA A 323 35.79 -7.68 34.73
N ALA A 324 36.39 -6.58 35.21
CA ALA A 324 35.95 -5.23 34.88
C ALA A 324 36.46 -4.74 33.51
N THR A 325 37.42 -5.43 32.89
CA THR A 325 37.98 -5.11 31.57
C THR A 325 38.45 -6.37 30.87
N MET A 326 38.26 -6.46 29.56
CA MET A 326 38.74 -7.57 28.74
C MET A 326 39.08 -7.11 27.32
N ASN A 327 40.06 -7.75 26.70
CA ASN A 327 40.18 -7.76 25.25
C ASN A 327 39.31 -8.90 24.71
N TRP A 328 38.70 -8.70 23.54
CA TRP A 328 37.79 -9.66 22.94
C TRP A 328 38.11 -9.82 21.45
N ALA A 329 37.75 -10.99 20.91
CA ALA A 329 37.80 -11.29 19.49
C ALA A 329 36.57 -12.11 19.11
N THR A 330 35.92 -11.78 18.00
CA THR A 330 34.79 -12.57 17.49
C THR A 330 35.28 -13.87 16.86
N PRO A 331 34.42 -14.88 16.65
CA PRO A 331 34.63 -15.84 15.59
C PRO A 331 34.74 -15.14 14.22
N SER A 332 35.12 -15.89 13.18
CA SER A 332 35.06 -15.37 11.81
C SER A 332 33.61 -15.12 11.43
N ILE A 333 33.25 -13.84 11.22
CA ILE A 333 31.93 -13.38 10.82
C ILE A 333 31.84 -13.44 9.29
N ALA A 334 30.88 -14.19 8.76
CA ALA A 334 30.61 -14.22 7.33
C ALA A 334 30.06 -12.88 6.83
N LEU A 335 30.53 -12.45 5.66
CA LEU A 335 30.15 -11.20 4.99
C LEU A 335 29.42 -11.49 3.69
N ALA A 336 28.24 -10.90 3.53
CA ALA A 336 27.59 -10.82 2.22
C ALA A 336 28.36 -9.84 1.32
N PRO A 337 28.32 -9.97 -0.02
CA PRO A 337 28.80 -8.90 -0.89
C PRO A 337 28.01 -7.60 -0.62
N GLY A 338 28.67 -6.46 -0.81
CA GLY A 338 28.13 -5.13 -0.51
C GLY A 338 28.30 -4.69 0.95
N ARG A 339 27.37 -3.88 1.44
CA ARG A 339 27.39 -3.29 2.80
C ARG A 339 27.02 -4.33 3.86
N ASN A 340 27.86 -4.48 4.88
CA ASN A 340 27.59 -5.26 6.09
C ASN A 340 27.72 -4.35 7.30
N ASP A 341 26.64 -4.16 8.05
CA ASP A 341 26.67 -3.43 9.31
C ASP A 341 26.89 -4.41 10.47
N LEU A 342 28.06 -4.30 11.09
CA LEU A 342 28.43 -5.12 12.23
C LEU A 342 28.29 -4.33 13.50
N GLN A 343 27.59 -4.89 14.47
CA GLN A 343 27.43 -4.31 15.80
C GLN A 343 28.02 -5.24 16.85
N VAL A 344 28.72 -4.69 17.84
CA VAL A 344 29.14 -5.41 19.05
C VAL A 344 28.58 -4.68 20.27
N SER A 345 27.93 -5.41 21.17
CA SER A 345 27.26 -4.87 22.35
C SER A 345 27.84 -5.50 23.61
N VAL A 346 28.10 -4.69 24.65
CA VAL A 346 28.52 -5.14 25.97
C VAL A 346 27.43 -4.88 26.99
N VAL A 347 27.27 -5.79 27.95
CA VAL A 347 26.41 -5.66 29.13
C VAL A 347 27.25 -5.97 30.37
N ASP A 348 27.11 -5.17 31.42
CA ASP A 348 27.74 -5.44 32.72
C ASP A 348 26.78 -6.11 33.73
N SER A 349 27.33 -6.51 34.88
CA SER A 349 26.64 -7.23 35.95
C SER A 349 25.54 -6.42 36.64
N ARG A 350 25.47 -5.11 36.37
CA ARG A 350 24.41 -4.21 36.85
C ARG A 350 23.32 -4.02 35.79
N GLY A 351 23.47 -4.66 34.63
CA GLY A 351 22.53 -4.55 33.54
C GLY A 351 22.63 -3.22 32.81
N ARG A 352 23.79 -2.55 32.74
CA ARG A 352 24.06 -1.39 31.83
C ARG A 352 24.70 -1.85 30.52
N ALA A 353 24.45 -1.18 29.39
CA ALA A 353 24.93 -1.61 28.07
C ALA A 353 25.56 -0.47 27.26
N HIS A 354 26.39 -0.85 26.31
CA HIS A 354 26.92 0.02 25.26
C HIS A 354 27.17 -0.79 23.99
N SER A 355 27.09 -0.16 22.82
CA SER A 355 27.34 -0.80 21.54
C SER A 355 28.33 0.00 20.68
N ALA A 356 29.13 -0.70 19.88
CA ALA A 356 30.01 -0.14 18.86
C ALA A 356 29.65 -0.74 17.50
N ARG A 357 29.88 0.02 16.42
CA ARG A 357 29.53 -0.40 15.05
C ARG A 357 30.72 -0.28 14.10
N LEU A 358 30.78 -1.17 13.12
CA LEU A 358 31.68 -1.11 11.97
C LEU A 358 30.88 -1.45 10.70
N VAL A 359 30.93 -0.56 9.71
CA VAL A 359 30.39 -0.82 8.37
C VAL A 359 31.48 -1.45 7.52
N VAL A 360 31.21 -2.59 6.91
CA VAL A 360 32.15 -3.32 6.06
C VAL A 360 31.59 -3.45 4.65
N GLN A 361 32.24 -2.79 3.70
CA GLN A 361 31.93 -2.87 2.27
C GLN A 361 32.73 -3.99 1.62
N ARG A 362 32.09 -5.15 1.39
CA ARG A 362 32.69 -6.26 0.64
C ARG A 362 32.52 -6.02 -0.86
N GLN A 363 33.62 -5.83 -1.57
CA GLN A 363 33.63 -5.58 -3.01
C GLN A 363 33.37 -6.87 -3.80
N LEU A 364 32.67 -6.71 -4.92
CA LEU A 364 32.43 -7.73 -5.93
C LEU A 364 32.71 -7.10 -7.31
N GLU A 365 33.36 -7.83 -8.21
CA GLU A 365 33.67 -7.30 -9.56
C GLU A 365 32.42 -7.15 -10.43
N ALA A 366 31.49 -8.10 -10.34
CA ALA A 366 30.19 -8.13 -11.03
C ALA A 366 29.27 -9.11 -10.31
N PRO A 367 27.93 -8.97 -10.40
CA PRO A 367 27.01 -9.95 -9.84
C PRO A 367 27.21 -11.32 -10.51
N ARG A 368 26.97 -12.41 -9.76
CA ARG A 368 27.20 -13.77 -10.26
C ARG A 368 25.98 -14.66 -10.07
N ILE A 369 25.57 -15.37 -11.12
CA ILE A 369 24.59 -16.46 -11.06
C ILE A 369 25.32 -17.81 -10.95
N TYR A 370 24.86 -18.69 -10.08
CA TYR A 370 25.40 -20.04 -9.91
C TYR A 370 24.33 -21.05 -9.42
N ASP A 371 24.69 -22.33 -9.38
CA ASP A 371 23.81 -23.44 -8.96
C ASP A 371 22.44 -23.47 -9.68
N VAL A 372 22.46 -23.27 -10.99
CA VAL A 372 21.25 -23.28 -11.82
C VAL A 372 20.69 -24.70 -11.91
N GLN A 373 19.44 -24.85 -11.47
CA GLN A 373 18.67 -26.09 -11.48
C GLN A 373 17.37 -25.89 -12.26
N VAL A 374 17.22 -26.61 -13.36
CA VAL A 374 16.01 -26.58 -14.20
C VAL A 374 15.17 -27.81 -13.89
N GLN A 375 13.87 -27.63 -13.63
CA GLN A 375 12.98 -28.74 -13.24
C GLN A 375 12.70 -29.73 -14.38
N THR A 376 12.54 -29.21 -15.60
CA THR A 376 12.14 -30.02 -16.77
C THR A 376 12.66 -29.40 -18.06
N SER A 377 12.92 -30.24 -19.06
CA SER A 377 13.25 -29.83 -20.44
C SER A 377 12.01 -29.72 -21.35
N ALA A 378 10.81 -30.02 -20.84
CA ALA A 378 9.57 -29.86 -21.58
C ALA A 378 8.37 -29.55 -20.67
N VAL A 379 7.47 -28.70 -21.16
CA VAL A 379 6.18 -28.33 -20.54
C VAL A 379 5.10 -28.24 -21.61
N ALA A 380 3.82 -28.18 -21.26
CA ALA A 380 2.78 -27.77 -22.22
C ALA A 380 2.67 -26.23 -22.25
N VAL A 381 2.11 -25.68 -23.32
CA VAL A 381 1.64 -24.29 -23.35
C VAL A 381 0.74 -24.03 -22.14
N TYR A 382 0.95 -22.88 -21.48
CA TYR A 382 0.33 -22.46 -20.21
C TYR A 382 0.76 -23.21 -18.94
N GLU A 383 1.72 -24.14 -19.02
CA GLU A 383 2.24 -24.85 -17.84
C GLU A 383 3.58 -24.25 -17.37
N ARG A 384 3.84 -24.38 -16.07
CA ARG A 384 5.02 -23.79 -15.43
C ARG A 384 6.33 -24.44 -15.88
N TYR A 385 7.19 -23.65 -16.49
CA TYR A 385 8.64 -23.83 -16.51
C TYR A 385 9.27 -23.13 -15.30
N GLU A 386 10.18 -23.80 -14.58
CA GLU A 386 10.87 -23.21 -13.42
C GLU A 386 12.38 -23.52 -13.44
N ALA A 387 13.17 -22.46 -13.25
CA ALA A 387 14.60 -22.54 -13.00
C ALA A 387 14.91 -21.92 -11.62
N ARG A 388 15.65 -22.64 -10.78
CA ARG A 388 16.11 -22.18 -9.46
C ARG A 388 17.61 -21.98 -9.48
N PHE A 389 18.11 -20.96 -8.81
CA PHE A 389 19.53 -20.59 -8.85
C PHE A 389 19.91 -19.70 -7.67
N GLN A 390 21.20 -19.41 -7.53
CA GLN A 390 21.76 -18.50 -6.53
C GLN A 390 22.35 -17.27 -7.21
N VAL A 391 22.37 -16.15 -6.47
CA VAL A 391 22.92 -14.87 -6.92
C VAL A 391 23.81 -14.28 -5.85
N ASP A 392 25.08 -14.03 -6.17
CA ASP A 392 25.93 -13.11 -5.42
C ASP A 392 25.69 -11.69 -5.94
N THR A 393 25.36 -10.76 -5.04
CA THR A 393 25.05 -9.36 -5.36
C THR A 393 25.48 -8.42 -4.25
N VAL A 394 25.92 -7.21 -4.62
CA VAL A 394 26.22 -6.12 -3.66
C VAL A 394 24.96 -5.39 -3.15
N ALA A 395 23.80 -5.67 -3.74
CA ALA A 395 22.54 -4.99 -3.42
C ALA A 395 22.11 -5.19 -1.97
N SER A 396 21.73 -4.11 -1.27
CA SER A 396 21.33 -4.18 0.15
C SER A 396 20.01 -4.91 0.40
N SER A 397 19.16 -5.07 -0.64
CA SER A 397 17.95 -5.88 -0.60
C SER A 397 17.82 -6.75 -1.86
N PRO A 398 17.53 -8.07 -1.73
CA PRO A 398 17.22 -8.92 -2.87
C PRO A 398 15.79 -8.72 -3.40
N LEU A 399 14.95 -7.94 -2.72
CA LEU A 399 13.55 -7.72 -3.12
C LEU A 399 13.38 -6.49 -3.99
N PHE A 400 14.35 -5.57 -3.95
CA PHE A 400 14.33 -4.33 -4.71
C PHE A 400 15.06 -4.49 -6.04
N SER A 401 14.57 -3.81 -7.06
CA SER A 401 15.16 -3.78 -8.39
C SER A 401 16.26 -2.74 -8.46
N TYR A 402 17.27 -3.01 -9.29
CA TYR A 402 18.33 -2.05 -9.56
C TYR A 402 17.90 -1.05 -10.64
N THR A 403 18.27 0.21 -10.45
CA THR A 403 18.15 1.28 -11.45
C THR A 403 19.36 2.21 -11.35
N ASP A 404 19.86 2.69 -12.49
CA ASP A 404 20.98 3.65 -12.53
C ASP A 404 20.57 5.03 -12.00
N GLN A 405 19.28 5.34 -12.06
CA GLN A 405 18.70 6.63 -11.66
C GLN A 405 17.54 6.37 -10.71
N PRO A 406 17.83 5.99 -9.45
CA PRO A 406 16.79 5.81 -8.46
C PRO A 406 16.12 7.16 -8.14
N PRO A 407 14.83 7.15 -7.78
CA PRO A 407 14.15 8.33 -7.24
C PRO A 407 14.91 8.96 -6.05
N PRO A 408 14.74 10.27 -5.81
CA PRO A 408 15.29 10.93 -4.61
C PRO A 408 14.95 10.15 -3.34
N GLY A 409 15.95 9.95 -2.47
CA GLY A 409 15.81 9.21 -1.21
C GLY A 409 16.08 7.70 -1.31
N VAL A 410 16.24 7.12 -2.50
CA VAL A 410 16.63 5.71 -2.68
C VAL A 410 18.14 5.60 -2.96
N ALA A 411 18.85 4.81 -2.17
CA ALA A 411 20.29 4.60 -2.35
C ALA A 411 20.57 3.80 -3.64
N PRO A 412 21.56 4.18 -4.47
CA PRO A 412 21.88 3.48 -5.73
C PRO A 412 22.18 1.98 -5.58
N GLU A 413 22.74 1.55 -4.45
CA GLU A 413 23.06 0.15 -4.14
C GLU A 413 21.89 -0.65 -3.53
N SER A 414 20.67 -0.12 -3.55
CA SER A 414 19.55 -0.74 -2.81
C SER A 414 19.09 -2.07 -3.37
N GLY A 415 19.11 -2.24 -4.70
CA GLY A 415 18.44 -3.34 -5.39
C GLY A 415 19.29 -4.11 -6.38
N VAL A 416 18.76 -5.25 -6.82
CA VAL A 416 19.29 -6.16 -7.84
C VAL A 416 18.16 -6.54 -8.80
N THR A 417 18.37 -6.36 -10.09
CA THR A 417 17.44 -6.78 -11.14
C THR A 417 17.84 -8.16 -11.62
N VAL A 418 16.95 -9.15 -11.47
CA VAL A 418 17.18 -10.54 -11.90
C VAL A 418 16.02 -10.96 -12.80
N GLU A 419 16.33 -11.45 -14.00
CA GLU A 419 15.33 -11.68 -15.06
C GLU A 419 15.66 -12.91 -15.88
N GLY A 420 14.62 -13.58 -16.38
CA GLY A 420 14.70 -14.50 -17.49
C GLY A 420 14.53 -13.76 -18.81
N VAL A 421 15.44 -13.98 -19.76
CA VAL A 421 15.34 -13.52 -21.14
C VAL A 421 15.06 -14.74 -22.00
N ILE A 422 13.84 -14.82 -22.55
CA ILE A 422 13.33 -15.98 -23.27
C ILE A 422 13.16 -15.65 -24.75
N THR A 423 13.77 -16.43 -25.63
CA THR A 423 13.48 -16.40 -27.06
C THR A 423 12.41 -17.43 -27.38
N THR A 424 11.28 -17.00 -27.94
CA THR A 424 10.14 -17.83 -28.31
C THR A 424 10.35 -18.53 -29.66
N PRO A 425 9.53 -19.54 -30.00
CA PRO A 425 9.55 -20.19 -31.32
C PRO A 425 9.32 -19.23 -32.48
N SER A 426 8.50 -18.20 -32.30
CA SER A 426 8.30 -17.11 -33.28
C SER A 426 9.51 -16.19 -33.47
N GLY A 427 10.54 -16.31 -32.63
CA GLY A 427 11.74 -15.47 -32.65
C GLY A 427 11.61 -14.19 -31.83
N ALA A 428 10.51 -13.99 -31.11
CA ALA A 428 10.36 -12.87 -30.18
C ALA A 428 11.22 -13.08 -28.94
N THR A 429 11.75 -12.00 -28.38
CA THR A 429 12.44 -12.01 -27.08
C THR A 429 11.53 -11.39 -26.03
N VAL A 430 11.21 -12.17 -25.00
CA VAL A 430 10.37 -11.75 -23.88
C VAL A 430 11.20 -11.77 -22.60
N THR A 431 11.01 -10.78 -21.74
CA THR A 431 11.67 -10.72 -20.42
C THR A 431 10.63 -10.99 -19.34
N HIS A 432 11.02 -11.74 -18.31
CA HIS A 432 10.18 -11.97 -17.13
C HIS A 432 11.03 -11.90 -15.86
N PRO A 433 10.61 -11.15 -14.82
CA PRO A 433 11.40 -11.01 -13.60
C PRO A 433 11.48 -12.33 -12.83
N ALA A 434 12.65 -12.60 -12.26
CA ALA A 434 12.84 -13.63 -11.24
C ALA A 434 12.61 -13.04 -9.84
N PHE A 435 12.36 -13.91 -8.87
CA PHE A 435 12.11 -13.51 -7.48
C PHE A 435 13.00 -14.25 -6.50
N PHE A 436 13.38 -13.55 -5.44
CA PHE A 436 14.00 -14.15 -4.26
C PHE A 436 12.93 -14.82 -3.39
N PHE A 437 13.25 -15.99 -2.86
CA PHE A 437 12.40 -16.70 -1.92
C PHE A 437 13.19 -17.45 -0.85
N THR A 438 12.53 -17.71 0.26
CA THR A 438 12.91 -18.75 1.22
C THR A 438 11.85 -19.83 1.20
N SER A 439 12.24 -21.10 1.19
CA SER A 439 11.30 -22.21 1.20
C SER A 439 10.42 -22.18 2.45
N ALA A 440 9.20 -22.68 2.34
CA ALA A 440 8.31 -22.96 3.46
C ALA A 440 7.83 -24.40 3.39
N ILE A 441 7.59 -25.00 4.55
CA ILE A 441 7.14 -26.38 4.70
C ILE A 441 5.68 -26.34 5.08
N ARG A 442 4.82 -26.80 4.17
CA ARG A 442 3.39 -27.00 4.43
C ARG A 442 3.19 -28.30 5.22
N GLN A 443 2.42 -28.23 6.30
CA GLN A 443 2.01 -29.37 7.12
C GLN A 443 0.48 -29.38 7.26
N GLY A 444 -0.15 -30.55 7.29
CA GLY A 444 -1.62 -30.66 7.34
C GLY A 444 -2.31 -30.57 5.97
N GLN A 445 -3.64 -30.47 5.95
CA GLN A 445 -4.47 -30.43 4.73
C GLN A 445 -5.64 -29.45 4.89
N GLY A 446 -6.13 -28.93 3.75
CA GLY A 446 -7.24 -27.96 3.72
C GLY A 446 -6.99 -26.71 4.56
N SER A 447 -8.03 -26.20 5.21
CA SER A 447 -8.00 -25.01 6.08
C SER A 447 -7.26 -25.20 7.41
N SER A 448 -6.84 -26.43 7.74
CA SER A 448 -5.99 -26.72 8.91
C SER A 448 -4.49 -26.75 8.59
N ALA A 449 -4.11 -26.45 7.34
CA ALA A 449 -2.71 -26.44 6.94
C ALA A 449 -1.93 -25.32 7.63
N SER A 450 -0.74 -25.65 8.12
CA SER A 450 0.23 -24.70 8.67
C SER A 450 1.48 -24.63 7.81
N TYR A 451 2.12 -23.47 7.79
CA TYR A 451 3.33 -23.19 7.03
C TYR A 451 4.47 -22.87 8.00
N ALA A 452 5.40 -23.79 8.09
CA ALA A 452 6.65 -23.59 8.82
C ALA A 452 7.72 -23.00 7.89
N PRO A 453 8.64 -22.19 8.42
CA PRO A 453 9.76 -21.66 7.64
C PRO A 453 10.73 -22.80 7.27
N GLY A 454 11.23 -22.79 6.03
CA GLY A 454 12.27 -23.70 5.54
C GLY A 454 13.66 -23.10 5.65
N THR A 455 14.70 -23.88 5.32
CA THR A 455 16.11 -23.50 5.46
C THR A 455 16.77 -23.08 4.15
N THR A 456 16.09 -23.23 3.01
CA THR A 456 16.67 -22.98 1.69
C THR A 456 16.20 -21.64 1.18
N SER A 457 17.13 -20.74 0.85
CA SER A 457 16.83 -19.50 0.14
C SER A 457 17.52 -19.47 -1.22
N GLY A 458 16.98 -18.70 -2.16
CA GLY A 458 17.55 -18.56 -3.49
C GLY A 458 16.62 -17.77 -4.41
N TRP A 459 16.89 -17.86 -5.70
CA TRP A 459 16.13 -17.22 -6.76
C TRP A 459 15.37 -18.24 -7.59
N ALA A 460 14.22 -17.85 -8.09
CA ALA A 460 13.45 -18.63 -9.04
C ALA A 460 12.96 -17.75 -10.21
N LEU A 461 13.09 -18.29 -11.42
CA LEU A 461 12.37 -17.83 -12.60
C LEU A 461 11.23 -18.80 -12.84
N ARG A 462 9.99 -18.31 -12.89
CA ARG A 462 8.81 -19.07 -13.29
C ARG A 462 8.23 -18.46 -14.56
N TYR A 463 7.95 -19.29 -15.56
CA TYR A 463 7.45 -18.83 -16.86
C TYR A 463 6.46 -19.86 -17.43
N ALA A 464 5.43 -19.41 -18.14
CA ALA A 464 4.51 -20.28 -18.86
C ALA A 464 4.55 -19.95 -20.36
N PRO A 465 4.94 -20.90 -21.24
CA PRO A 465 5.02 -20.62 -22.67
C PRO A 465 3.64 -20.35 -23.26
N LEU A 466 3.56 -19.38 -24.15
CA LEU A 466 2.34 -19.00 -24.89
C LEU A 466 2.28 -19.62 -26.31
N GLU A 467 3.38 -20.22 -26.75
CA GLU A 467 3.53 -20.81 -28.08
C GLU A 467 4.04 -22.25 -27.98
N THR A 468 3.68 -23.11 -28.93
CA THR A 468 4.25 -24.46 -29.05
C THR A 468 5.63 -24.37 -29.71
N GLY A 469 6.59 -25.16 -29.23
CA GLY A 469 7.93 -25.30 -29.79
C GLY A 469 9.05 -24.93 -28.83
N ARG A 470 10.26 -24.82 -29.39
CA ARG A 470 11.49 -24.63 -28.63
C ARG A 470 11.65 -23.19 -28.12
N HIS A 471 11.86 -23.06 -26.82
CA HIS A 471 12.17 -21.79 -26.15
C HIS A 471 13.61 -21.80 -25.64
N GLN A 472 14.39 -20.78 -25.93
CA GLN A 472 15.74 -20.59 -25.38
C GLN A 472 15.69 -19.65 -24.18
N VAL A 473 16.42 -19.97 -23.10
CA VAL A 473 16.37 -19.24 -21.82
C VAL A 473 17.76 -18.76 -21.41
N TYR A 474 17.87 -17.47 -21.09
CA TYR A 474 19.01 -16.87 -20.42
C TYR A 474 18.56 -16.27 -19.08
N LEU A 475 19.45 -16.22 -18.10
CA LEU A 475 19.27 -15.44 -16.88
C LEU A 475 20.17 -14.22 -16.92
N ARG A 476 19.60 -13.04 -16.67
CA ARG A 476 20.32 -11.77 -16.55
C ARG A 476 20.23 -11.29 -15.10
N VAL A 477 21.36 -10.86 -14.55
CA VAL A 477 21.43 -10.17 -13.25
C VAL A 477 22.17 -8.86 -13.39
N ARG A 478 21.65 -7.79 -12.78
CA ARG A 478 22.27 -6.47 -12.74
C ARG A 478 22.15 -5.85 -11.35
N ASP A 479 23.25 -5.31 -10.85
CA ASP A 479 23.31 -4.49 -9.63
C ASP A 479 24.34 -3.35 -9.78
N ALA A 480 24.63 -2.63 -8.70
CA ALA A 480 25.58 -1.52 -8.71
C ALA A 480 27.04 -1.91 -9.05
N SER A 481 27.39 -3.20 -9.01
CA SER A 481 28.71 -3.70 -9.42
C SER A 481 28.80 -4.05 -10.91
N GLY A 482 27.68 -4.25 -11.60
CA GLY A 482 27.65 -4.51 -13.04
C GLY A 482 26.50 -5.41 -13.47
N GLU A 483 26.63 -6.03 -14.65
CA GLU A 483 25.65 -6.95 -15.23
C GLU A 483 26.32 -8.26 -15.67
N THR A 484 25.64 -9.38 -15.47
CA THR A 484 26.04 -10.71 -15.94
C THR A 484 24.85 -11.41 -16.59
N MET A 485 25.11 -12.15 -17.67
CA MET A 485 24.11 -13.00 -18.34
C MET A 485 24.62 -14.45 -18.47
N VAL A 486 23.77 -15.42 -18.17
CA VAL A 486 24.10 -16.86 -18.20
C VAL A 486 23.10 -17.61 -19.08
N ASP A 487 23.60 -18.45 -19.97
CA ASP A 487 22.78 -19.40 -20.75
C ASP A 487 22.31 -20.55 -19.88
N VAL A 488 20.99 -20.73 -19.77
CA VAL A 488 20.36 -21.82 -19.01
C VAL A 488 20.06 -23.03 -19.91
N GLY A 489 20.04 -22.84 -21.23
CA GLY A 489 19.62 -23.82 -22.22
C GLY A 489 18.20 -23.59 -22.74
N SER A 490 17.58 -24.64 -23.26
CA SER A 490 16.26 -24.56 -23.90
C SER A 490 15.29 -25.62 -23.37
N PHE A 491 13.99 -25.35 -23.48
CA PHE A 491 12.93 -26.32 -23.23
C PHE A 491 11.92 -26.37 -24.39
N GLU A 492 11.20 -27.49 -24.52
CA GLU A 492 10.14 -27.69 -25.52
C GLU A 492 8.75 -27.44 -24.92
N ALA A 493 7.96 -26.58 -25.57
CA ALA A 493 6.55 -26.36 -25.23
C ALA A 493 5.64 -27.20 -26.12
N GLY A 494 4.85 -28.10 -25.54
CA GLY A 494 3.88 -28.95 -26.24
C GLY A 494 2.45 -28.38 -26.28
N THR A 495 1.51 -29.15 -26.83
CA THR A 495 0.09 -28.76 -26.94
C THR A 495 -0.51 -28.32 -25.61
N PRO A 496 -1.31 -27.22 -25.56
CA PRO A 496 -1.99 -26.78 -24.35
C PRO A 496 -2.82 -27.87 -23.69
N ARG A 497 -2.84 -27.89 -22.35
CA ARG A 497 -3.70 -28.78 -21.53
C ARG A 497 -4.87 -28.04 -20.87
N ARG A 498 -4.90 -26.72 -21.03
CA ARG A 498 -5.82 -25.78 -20.38
C ARG A 498 -6.22 -24.70 -21.37
N ALA A 499 -7.33 -24.02 -21.08
CA ALA A 499 -7.87 -22.96 -21.94
C ALA A 499 -6.97 -21.71 -22.01
N GLY A 500 -6.09 -21.51 -21.02
CA GLY A 500 -5.08 -20.45 -20.99
C GLY A 500 -5.43 -19.29 -20.08
N PHE A 501 -4.84 -18.12 -20.33
CA PHE A 501 -5.10 -16.90 -19.56
C PHE A 501 -6.47 -16.31 -19.91
N ILE A 502 -7.05 -15.57 -18.96
CA ILE A 502 -8.35 -14.91 -19.11
C ILE A 502 -8.11 -13.46 -19.53
N GLY A 503 -8.86 -12.99 -20.52
CA GLY A 503 -8.86 -11.61 -21.00
C GLY A 503 -10.25 -11.13 -21.39
N VAL A 504 -10.34 -9.85 -21.74
CA VAL A 504 -11.56 -9.27 -22.33
C VAL A 504 -11.75 -9.82 -23.74
N SER A 505 -12.96 -10.21 -24.10
CA SER A 505 -13.24 -10.68 -25.45
C SER A 505 -13.12 -9.56 -26.48
N SER A 506 -12.36 -9.83 -27.55
CA SER A 506 -12.19 -8.90 -28.66
C SER A 506 -13.41 -8.82 -29.59
N ALA A 507 -14.28 -9.84 -29.58
CA ALA A 507 -15.50 -9.87 -30.38
C ALA A 507 -16.70 -9.23 -29.66
N ASP A 508 -16.73 -9.27 -28.32
CA ASP A 508 -17.74 -8.58 -27.51
C ASP A 508 -17.15 -8.17 -26.15
N SER A 509 -16.85 -6.89 -26.00
CA SER A 509 -16.15 -6.36 -24.82
C SER A 509 -16.93 -6.46 -23.52
N ARG A 510 -18.19 -6.94 -23.53
CA ARG A 510 -18.95 -7.20 -22.31
C ARG A 510 -18.47 -8.47 -21.59
N TYR A 511 -17.82 -9.40 -22.29
CA TYR A 511 -17.52 -10.74 -21.77
C TYR A 511 -16.03 -10.99 -21.61
N PHE A 512 -15.71 -11.94 -20.73
CA PHE A 512 -14.38 -12.51 -20.60
C PHE A 512 -14.23 -13.77 -21.46
N GLN A 513 -13.01 -14.04 -21.91
CA GLN A 513 -12.66 -15.24 -22.66
C GLN A 513 -11.31 -15.79 -22.23
N PHE A 514 -11.14 -17.09 -22.37
CA PHE A 514 -9.84 -17.72 -22.29
C PHE A 514 -9.01 -17.49 -23.56
N SER A 515 -7.71 -17.77 -23.47
CA SER A 515 -6.77 -17.63 -24.58
C SER A 515 -7.08 -18.56 -25.77
N ASP A 516 -7.78 -19.67 -25.54
CA ASP A 516 -8.31 -20.54 -26.60
C ASP A 516 -9.62 -20.04 -27.24
N GLY A 517 -10.18 -18.92 -26.76
CA GLY A 517 -11.42 -18.30 -27.23
C GLY A 517 -12.71 -18.83 -26.58
N SER A 518 -12.62 -19.77 -25.65
CA SER A 518 -13.78 -20.23 -24.87
C SER A 518 -14.26 -19.18 -23.88
N LEU A 519 -15.55 -19.21 -23.54
CA LEU A 519 -16.19 -18.25 -22.62
C LEU A 519 -15.67 -18.43 -21.20
N PHE A 520 -15.33 -17.33 -20.53
CA PHE A 520 -15.18 -17.31 -19.08
C PHE A 520 -16.34 -16.52 -18.46
N TRP A 521 -17.11 -17.18 -17.60
CA TRP A 521 -18.19 -16.56 -16.83
C TRP A 521 -17.85 -16.69 -15.34
N PRO A 522 -17.53 -15.60 -14.62
CA PRO A 522 -17.14 -15.68 -13.21
C PRO A 522 -18.33 -16.06 -12.32
N ILE A 523 -18.16 -17.10 -11.52
CA ILE A 523 -19.13 -17.66 -10.58
C ILE A 523 -18.39 -17.90 -9.26
N GLY A 524 -18.74 -17.16 -8.22
CA GLY A 524 -18.00 -17.15 -6.96
C GLY A 524 -18.69 -16.31 -5.90
N PRO A 525 -18.28 -16.41 -4.63
CA PRO A 525 -18.43 -15.36 -3.65
C PRO A 525 -17.14 -14.51 -3.53
N ALA A 526 -17.22 -13.37 -2.82
CA ALA A 526 -16.05 -12.52 -2.58
C ALA A 526 -15.02 -13.20 -1.65
N TRP A 527 -15.46 -14.05 -0.71
CA TRP A 527 -14.60 -14.73 0.27
C TRP A 527 -15.17 -16.08 0.69
N ALA A 528 -14.53 -17.20 0.35
CA ALA A 528 -14.99 -18.49 0.82
C ALA A 528 -13.87 -19.42 1.28
N VAL A 529 -13.71 -19.50 2.60
CA VAL A 529 -12.71 -20.30 3.30
C VAL A 529 -12.91 -21.83 3.18
N ASN A 530 -14.00 -22.30 2.55
CA ASN A 530 -14.42 -23.71 2.57
C ASN A 530 -15.01 -24.26 1.25
N LEU A 531 -14.87 -23.58 0.12
CA LEU A 531 -15.32 -24.17 -1.16
C LEU A 531 -14.33 -25.25 -1.61
N GLN A 532 -14.67 -26.52 -1.40
CA GLN A 532 -13.95 -27.63 -2.03
C GLN A 532 -14.16 -27.55 -3.55
N GLY A 533 -13.07 -27.42 -4.29
CA GLY A 533 -13.04 -27.07 -5.72
C GLY A 533 -13.87 -27.96 -6.65
N GLY A 534 -14.25 -27.38 -7.81
CA GLY A 534 -14.82 -28.12 -8.95
C GLY A 534 -16.34 -28.36 -8.95
N ARG A 535 -17.13 -27.61 -8.17
CA ARG A 535 -18.59 -27.80 -8.05
C ARG A 535 -19.39 -26.56 -8.44
N GLY A 536 -19.15 -26.04 -9.64
CA GLY A 536 -19.90 -24.92 -10.23
C GLY A 536 -19.36 -23.52 -9.95
N PHE A 537 -18.48 -23.37 -8.96
CA PHE A 537 -17.70 -22.14 -8.75
C PHE A 537 -16.41 -22.17 -9.56
N ASN A 538 -15.98 -21.00 -10.06
CA ASN A 538 -14.73 -20.82 -10.80
C ASN A 538 -14.02 -19.49 -10.49
N PHE A 539 -14.54 -18.64 -9.60
CA PHE A 539 -13.96 -17.34 -9.29
C PHE A 539 -13.88 -17.11 -7.78
N GLU A 540 -12.80 -16.49 -7.30
CA GLU A 540 -12.64 -16.05 -5.92
C GLU A 540 -11.84 -14.74 -5.86
N ARG A 541 -12.11 -13.90 -4.85
CA ARG A 541 -11.48 -12.58 -4.70
C ARG A 541 -10.72 -12.43 -3.36
N PRO A 542 -9.54 -13.05 -3.19
CA PRO A 542 -8.78 -12.96 -1.94
C PRO A 542 -7.96 -11.66 -1.78
N TRP A 543 -7.74 -11.24 -0.53
CA TRP A 543 -6.89 -10.09 -0.18
C TRP A 543 -5.45 -10.52 0.11
N LEU A 544 -4.50 -9.81 -0.50
CA LEU A 544 -3.09 -9.90 -0.16
C LEU A 544 -2.76 -9.06 1.08
N GLY A 545 -3.41 -7.90 1.20
CA GLY A 545 -3.49 -7.13 2.43
C GLY A 545 -4.09 -8.00 3.52
N GLY A 546 -3.36 -8.19 4.63
CA GLY A 546 -3.80 -9.05 5.73
C GLY A 546 -3.22 -10.46 5.79
N LEU A 547 -2.87 -11.05 4.64
CA LEU A 547 -1.94 -12.18 4.60
C LEU A 547 -0.51 -11.74 4.92
N GLY A 548 -0.28 -10.44 5.02
CA GLY A 548 0.98 -9.88 5.47
C GLY A 548 2.12 -10.12 4.48
N ILE A 549 1.81 -10.16 3.20
CA ILE A 549 2.83 -10.39 2.18
C ILE A 549 3.56 -9.06 1.91
N TYR A 550 2.85 -7.94 1.88
CA TYR A 550 3.42 -6.57 1.79
C TYR A 550 2.41 -5.54 2.34
N SER A 551 2.06 -5.66 3.62
CA SER A 551 1.03 -4.79 4.23
C SER A 551 1.18 -4.68 5.74
N THR A 552 0.60 -3.60 6.25
CA THR A 552 0.41 -3.32 7.68
C THR A 552 -1.03 -3.47 8.15
N ASN A 553 -2.01 -3.49 7.24
CA ASN A 553 -3.39 -3.74 7.62
C ASN A 553 -3.55 -5.15 8.17
N TRP A 554 -3.99 -5.21 9.44
CA TRP A 554 -4.16 -6.37 10.34
C TRP A 554 -2.87 -6.79 11.04
N ALA A 555 -2.72 -6.37 12.31
CA ALA A 555 -1.45 -6.46 12.98
C ALA A 555 -1.03 -7.88 13.37
N ARG A 556 0.27 -8.09 13.22
CA ARG A 556 0.97 -9.34 13.48
C ARG A 556 1.53 -9.38 14.91
N TRP A 557 1.98 -8.23 15.38
CA TRP A 557 2.37 -7.99 16.76
C TRP A 557 1.24 -7.19 17.40
N LYS A 558 0.44 -7.85 18.25
CA LYS A 558 -0.83 -7.30 18.73
C LYS A 558 -0.62 -6.54 20.03
N SER A 559 -0.87 -5.22 20.03
CA SER A 559 -0.81 -4.40 21.25
C SER A 559 -2.05 -4.55 22.11
N THR A 560 -1.89 -4.38 23.43
CA THR A 560 -3.02 -4.39 24.38
C THR A 560 -3.66 -3.04 24.63
N ALA A 561 -3.15 -1.97 24.03
CA ALA A 561 -3.67 -0.62 24.25
C ALA A 561 -5.05 -0.40 23.59
N GLU A 562 -5.42 -1.22 22.61
CA GLU A 562 -6.55 -0.94 21.72
C GLU A 562 -7.66 -1.97 21.93
N THR A 563 -8.83 -1.48 22.35
CA THR A 563 -10.04 -2.30 22.52
C THR A 563 -10.84 -2.32 21.22
N LEU A 564 -10.92 -3.52 20.62
CA LEU A 564 -11.92 -4.04 19.66
C LEU A 564 -12.78 -2.98 18.90
N GLY A 565 -12.20 -2.43 17.84
CA GLY A 565 -12.94 -1.90 16.68
C GLY A 565 -12.96 -2.92 15.53
N ASN A 566 -13.81 -2.67 14.51
CA ASN A 566 -14.13 -3.60 13.41
C ASN A 566 -12.94 -3.99 12.50
N GLU A 567 -11.73 -3.49 12.76
CA GLU A 567 -10.51 -3.73 11.96
C GLU A 567 -9.35 -4.38 12.75
N GLY A 568 -9.61 -4.88 13.97
CA GLY A 568 -8.68 -5.77 14.70
C GLY A 568 -7.49 -5.08 15.38
N PHE A 569 -6.84 -5.80 16.29
CA PHE A 569 -5.65 -5.34 17.04
C PHE A 569 -4.60 -4.72 16.10
N SER A 570 -4.07 -3.52 16.42
CA SER A 570 -2.99 -2.88 15.65
C SER A 570 -1.60 -3.11 16.28
N SER A 571 -0.56 -2.97 15.44
CA SER A 571 0.84 -2.88 15.86
C SER A 571 1.14 -1.42 16.12
N ARG A 572 1.79 -1.11 17.24
CA ARG A 572 2.27 0.25 17.52
C ARG A 572 3.60 0.49 16.79
N LEU A 573 3.51 0.64 15.48
CA LEU A 573 4.65 1.10 14.69
C LEU A 573 4.89 2.58 14.98
N THR A 574 6.14 2.95 15.14
CA THR A 574 6.58 4.34 15.27
C THR A 574 7.77 4.59 14.36
N PHE A 575 7.78 5.76 13.75
CA PHE A 575 8.90 6.30 13.01
C PHE A 575 9.62 7.42 13.80
N LEU A 576 9.12 7.77 14.99
CA LEU A 576 9.74 8.80 15.83
C LEU A 576 10.99 8.29 16.54
N GLU A 577 11.08 6.98 16.73
CA GLU A 577 12.24 6.31 17.30
C GLU A 577 12.42 4.97 16.57
N HIS A 578 13.56 4.82 15.91
CA HIS A 578 13.89 3.61 15.16
C HIS A 578 15.39 3.34 15.25
N TYR A 579 15.78 2.11 14.92
CA TYR A 579 17.20 1.78 14.89
C TYR A 579 17.91 2.61 13.81
N PRO A 580 19.10 3.18 14.08
CA PRO A 580 19.80 3.97 13.07
C PRO A 580 20.10 3.16 11.81
N GLY A 581 19.59 3.63 10.67
CA GLY A 581 19.66 2.97 9.35
C GLY A 581 18.40 2.21 8.95
N HIS A 582 17.42 2.10 9.83
CA HIS A 582 16.06 1.58 9.59
C HIS A 582 15.05 2.73 9.69
N GLU A 583 13.75 2.49 9.50
CA GLU A 583 12.73 3.57 9.46
C GLU A 583 11.60 3.40 10.48
N LEU A 584 11.38 2.19 10.98
CA LEU A 584 10.31 1.88 11.90
C LEU A 584 10.82 1.10 13.13
N ALA A 585 10.10 1.21 14.23
CA ALA A 585 10.19 0.30 15.37
C ALA A 585 8.80 -0.05 15.92
N GLN A 586 8.70 -1.16 16.64
CA GLN A 586 7.54 -1.52 17.45
C GLN A 586 7.65 -0.89 18.84
N GLU A 587 6.64 -0.14 19.27
CA GLU A 587 6.62 0.56 20.55
C GLU A 587 5.80 -0.19 21.62
N LEU A 588 6.39 -0.31 22.83
CA LEU A 588 5.71 -0.65 24.08
C LEU A 588 5.78 0.52 25.04
N THR A 589 4.67 0.90 25.65
CA THR A 589 4.61 2.03 26.60
C THR A 589 3.79 1.65 27.83
N TYR A 590 4.15 2.11 29.03
CA TYR A 590 3.38 1.88 30.25
C TYR A 590 2.70 3.18 30.74
N PRO A 591 1.41 3.18 31.16
CA PRO A 591 0.50 2.03 31.34
C PRO A 591 -0.25 1.59 30.08
N GLU A 592 -0.14 2.29 28.96
CA GLU A 592 -0.88 2.01 27.73
C GLU A 592 -0.04 1.27 26.70
N GLY A 593 -0.39 0.03 26.35
CA GLY A 593 0.32 -0.73 25.32
C GLY A 593 1.63 -1.35 25.79
N TYR A 594 1.71 -1.73 27.06
CA TYR A 594 2.89 -2.29 27.71
C TYR A 594 3.17 -3.77 27.34
N ARG A 595 2.37 -4.32 26.42
CA ARG A 595 2.47 -5.69 25.92
C ARG A 595 2.31 -5.73 24.41
N LEU A 596 3.22 -6.44 23.74
CA LEU A 596 3.06 -6.89 22.36
C LEU A 596 2.96 -8.40 22.34
N TRP A 597 1.82 -8.89 21.86
CA TRP A 597 1.52 -10.30 21.73
C TRP A 597 1.92 -10.84 20.35
N ILE A 598 2.67 -11.93 20.34
CA ILE A 598 3.18 -12.64 19.16
C ILE A 598 2.73 -14.10 19.30
N GLY A 599 1.58 -14.43 18.71
CA GLY A 599 0.90 -15.70 18.98
C GLY A 599 0.01 -16.22 17.85
N CYS A 600 -0.69 -17.33 18.10
CA CYS A 600 -1.46 -18.07 17.09
C CYS A 600 -2.86 -17.50 16.79
N PHE A 601 -3.39 -16.60 17.63
CA PHE A 601 -4.76 -16.11 17.47
C PHE A 601 -4.96 -15.36 16.15
N GLY A 602 -5.87 -15.85 15.31
CA GLY A 602 -6.08 -15.33 13.95
C GLY A 602 -4.91 -15.58 13.00
N ASP A 603 -3.91 -16.38 13.40
CA ASP A 603 -2.69 -16.67 12.63
C ASP A 603 -2.25 -18.15 12.71
N GLU A 604 -3.18 -19.07 12.95
CA GLU A 604 -2.92 -20.51 13.15
C GLU A 604 -2.09 -21.14 12.02
N ALA A 605 -2.30 -20.67 10.79
CA ALA A 605 -1.59 -21.12 9.60
C ALA A 605 -0.11 -20.72 9.61
N PHE A 606 0.28 -19.63 10.25
CA PHE A 606 1.64 -19.07 10.20
C PHE A 606 2.32 -18.96 11.58
N CYS A 607 1.66 -19.44 12.64
CA CYS A 607 2.09 -19.32 14.03
C CYS A 607 3.51 -19.89 14.28
N PRO A 608 4.32 -19.24 15.16
CA PRO A 608 5.57 -19.83 15.64
C PRO A 608 5.33 -21.14 16.40
N ARG A 609 6.06 -22.21 16.02
CA ARG A 609 5.93 -23.54 16.63
C ARG A 609 7.26 -23.98 17.25
N PHE A 610 7.31 -24.01 18.57
CA PHE A 610 8.46 -24.46 19.35
C PHE A 610 8.44 -25.98 19.55
N LYS A 611 9.62 -26.60 19.50
CA LYS A 611 9.84 -28.01 19.83
C LYS A 611 10.18 -28.14 21.30
N ALA A 612 9.69 -29.19 21.95
CA ALA A 612 10.07 -29.52 23.32
C ALA A 612 11.56 -29.88 23.41
N ASN A 613 12.19 -29.63 24.56
CA ASN A 613 13.59 -29.99 24.85
C ASN A 613 14.63 -29.52 23.81
N THR A 614 14.39 -28.37 23.18
CA THR A 614 15.15 -27.86 22.04
C THR A 614 15.80 -26.52 22.38
N ASP A 615 17.04 -26.33 21.93
CA ASP A 615 17.76 -25.08 22.14
C ASP A 615 17.42 -24.08 21.02
N TYR A 616 17.24 -22.83 21.41
CA TYR A 616 16.94 -21.70 20.55
C TYR A 616 17.89 -20.54 20.83
N GLU A 617 18.29 -19.84 19.77
CA GLU A 617 18.82 -18.50 19.87
C GLU A 617 17.67 -17.51 19.79
N VAL A 618 17.62 -16.61 20.77
CA VAL A 618 16.71 -15.48 20.82
C VAL A 618 17.54 -14.22 20.67
N LYS A 619 17.28 -13.47 19.60
CA LYS A 619 17.91 -12.18 19.33
C LYS A 619 16.87 -11.07 19.45
N LEU A 620 17.15 -10.08 20.29
CA LEU A 620 16.34 -8.89 20.46
C LEU A 620 17.20 -7.63 20.24
N ARG A 621 16.82 -6.79 19.28
CA ARG A 621 17.41 -5.46 19.08
C ARG A 621 16.41 -4.41 19.55
N VAL A 622 16.80 -3.68 20.59
CA VAL A 622 15.86 -2.90 21.41
C VAL A 622 16.52 -1.64 22.00
N LYS A 623 15.69 -0.63 22.23
CA LYS A 623 15.96 0.56 23.04
C LYS A 623 14.96 0.61 24.20
N VAL A 624 15.40 1.05 25.39
CA VAL A 624 14.54 1.17 26.58
C VAL A 624 14.74 2.55 27.21
N VAL A 625 13.65 3.26 27.51
CA VAL A 625 13.66 4.66 27.93
C VAL A 625 12.72 4.88 29.12
N GLU A 626 13.16 5.63 30.13
CA GLU A 626 12.41 6.00 31.34
C GLU A 626 11.82 4.82 32.12
N LEU A 627 12.52 3.68 32.10
CA LEU A 627 12.08 2.46 32.77
C LEU A 627 12.22 2.60 34.28
N ALA A 628 11.09 2.65 34.96
CA ALA A 628 11.02 2.77 36.41
C ALA A 628 10.31 1.56 37.02
N GLY A 629 10.72 1.18 38.23
CA GLY A 629 10.13 0.10 39.00
C GLY A 629 11.03 -0.33 40.17
N PRO A 630 10.66 -1.40 40.89
CA PRO A 630 9.46 -2.20 40.69
C PRO A 630 8.20 -1.56 41.31
N ARG A 631 7.02 -1.85 40.76
CA ARG A 631 5.74 -1.53 41.40
C ARG A 631 5.52 -2.36 42.67
N ASN A 632 5.98 -3.60 42.67
CA ASN A 632 6.05 -4.48 43.83
C ASN A 632 7.50 -4.93 44.06
N ALA A 633 8.08 -4.50 45.19
CA ALA A 633 9.47 -4.77 45.57
C ALA A 633 9.80 -6.27 45.78
N ALA A 634 8.80 -7.13 45.96
CA ALA A 634 9.01 -8.57 46.09
C ALA A 634 9.35 -9.28 44.76
N HIS A 635 9.21 -8.59 43.63
CA HIS A 635 9.36 -9.19 42.31
C HIS A 635 10.31 -8.37 41.41
N PRO A 636 11.00 -9.04 40.46
CA PRO A 636 11.76 -8.34 39.43
C PRO A 636 10.87 -7.46 38.55
N TYR A 637 11.41 -6.35 38.02
CA TYR A 637 10.78 -5.52 36.99
C TYR A 637 11.64 -5.33 35.73
N GLY A 638 11.04 -5.01 34.60
CA GLY A 638 11.73 -4.58 33.39
C GLY A 638 11.12 -5.15 32.11
N LEU A 639 11.77 -4.92 30.97
CA LEU A 639 11.37 -5.56 29.71
C LEU A 639 11.78 -7.03 29.72
N VAL A 640 10.81 -7.91 29.44
CA VAL A 640 10.98 -9.37 29.38
C VAL A 640 10.34 -9.94 28.11
N LEU A 641 10.80 -11.12 27.70
CA LEU A 641 10.17 -11.95 26.67
C LEU A 641 9.78 -13.27 27.32
N LYS A 642 8.49 -13.59 27.39
CA LYS A 642 7.99 -14.78 28.09
C LYS A 642 6.96 -15.52 27.24
N PHE A 643 6.85 -16.84 27.45
CA PHE A 643 5.64 -17.57 27.05
C PHE A 643 4.46 -17.17 27.93
N HIS A 644 3.26 -17.14 27.35
CA HIS A 644 2.05 -16.75 28.08
C HIS A 644 0.78 -17.35 27.44
N GLY A 645 -0.34 -17.23 28.17
CA GLY A 645 -1.69 -17.57 27.71
C GLY A 645 -2.56 -16.34 27.39
N TRP A 646 -3.88 -16.49 27.40
CA TRP A 646 -4.82 -15.52 26.84
C TRP A 646 -4.85 -14.15 27.61
N PRO A 647 -4.86 -13.00 26.90
CA PRO A 647 -4.77 -11.62 27.43
C PRO A 647 -5.58 -11.17 28.67
N GLN A 648 -6.81 -11.66 28.88
CA GLN A 648 -7.81 -11.24 29.88
C GLN A 648 -8.00 -12.27 31.02
N GLU A 649 -7.13 -13.28 31.18
CA GLU A 649 -7.33 -14.25 32.25
C GLU A 649 -7.22 -13.61 33.66
N PRO A 650 -8.18 -13.87 34.58
CA PRO A 650 -8.11 -13.37 35.95
C PRO A 650 -6.83 -13.84 36.67
N GLY A 651 -6.14 -12.95 37.38
CA GLY A 651 -4.86 -13.26 38.05
C GLY A 651 -3.63 -13.27 37.12
N PHE A 652 -3.78 -12.83 35.86
CA PHE A 652 -2.71 -12.76 34.85
C PHE A 652 -1.41 -12.13 35.38
N ALA A 653 -1.49 -10.96 36.04
CA ALA A 653 -0.31 -10.24 36.52
C ALA A 653 0.44 -10.94 37.66
N GLU A 654 -0.19 -11.92 38.32
CA GLU A 654 0.39 -12.70 39.42
C GLU A 654 0.98 -14.01 38.88
N ALA A 655 0.23 -14.75 38.06
CA ALA A 655 0.71 -15.99 37.42
C ALA A 655 1.88 -15.76 36.45
N HIS A 656 1.90 -14.62 35.73
CA HIS A 656 2.94 -14.31 34.75
C HIS A 656 4.31 -13.97 35.35
N ARG A 657 4.37 -13.66 36.66
CA ARG A 657 5.63 -13.35 37.36
C ARG A 657 6.54 -14.55 37.50
N ASP A 658 5.96 -15.76 37.53
CA ASP A 658 6.69 -17.00 37.81
C ASP A 658 7.27 -17.66 36.55
N TYR A 659 6.85 -17.23 35.34
CA TYR A 659 7.44 -17.75 34.10
C TYR A 659 8.85 -17.21 33.86
N ALA A 660 9.74 -18.10 33.42
CA ALA A 660 11.10 -17.74 33.03
C ALA A 660 11.09 -16.84 31.78
N SER A 661 11.93 -15.80 31.78
CA SER A 661 12.15 -14.95 30.61
C SER A 661 13.15 -15.62 29.67
N LEU A 662 12.84 -15.59 28.37
CA LEU A 662 13.68 -16.10 27.28
C LEU A 662 14.94 -15.24 27.07
N ILE A 663 14.89 -13.98 27.50
CA ILE A 663 16.03 -13.06 27.52
C ILE A 663 16.31 -12.59 28.96
N PRO A 664 17.55 -12.19 29.29
CA PRO A 664 17.82 -11.47 30.52
C PRO A 664 16.94 -10.21 30.65
N PRO A 665 16.24 -10.00 31.78
CA PRO A 665 15.40 -8.82 31.95
C PRO A 665 16.18 -7.52 31.81
N ILE A 666 15.66 -6.57 31.02
CA ILE A 666 16.28 -5.25 30.83
C ILE A 666 15.63 -4.28 31.80
N ARG A 667 16.44 -3.71 32.71
CA ARG A 667 15.95 -2.98 33.89
C ARG A 667 16.38 -1.53 33.96
N VAL A 668 17.24 -1.10 33.04
CA VAL A 668 17.80 0.24 33.03
C VAL A 668 17.65 0.82 31.65
N ASP A 669 17.53 2.14 31.61
CA ASP A 669 17.50 2.93 30.39
C ASP A 669 18.78 2.70 29.59
N ARG A 670 18.59 2.41 28.30
CA ARG A 670 19.66 2.06 27.39
C ARG A 670 19.28 2.46 25.97
N ASP A 671 20.27 3.01 25.27
CA ASP A 671 20.16 3.22 23.83
C ASP A 671 20.10 1.88 23.07
N TRP A 672 19.94 1.94 21.75
CA TRP A 672 19.87 0.77 20.88
C TRP A 672 21.01 -0.22 21.12
N HIS A 673 20.66 -1.44 21.53
CA HIS A 673 21.60 -2.54 21.75
C HIS A 673 20.98 -3.87 21.33
N THR A 674 21.84 -4.87 21.14
CA THR A 674 21.40 -6.24 20.80
C THR A 674 21.64 -7.16 21.99
N VAL A 675 20.59 -7.90 22.36
CA VAL A 675 20.65 -9.01 23.32
C VAL A 675 20.56 -10.31 22.53
N VAL A 676 21.50 -11.22 22.78
CA VAL A 676 21.48 -12.58 22.24
C VAL A 676 21.45 -13.55 23.41
N ALA A 677 20.41 -14.37 23.48
CA ALA A 677 20.21 -15.35 24.55
C ALA A 677 20.07 -16.75 23.96
N ARG A 678 20.63 -17.74 24.66
CA ARG A 678 20.33 -19.15 24.43
C ARG A 678 19.23 -19.56 25.37
N TYR A 679 18.13 -20.07 24.84
CA TYR A 679 17.00 -20.55 25.60
C TYR A 679 16.70 -22.00 25.25
N ARG A 680 16.48 -22.84 26.26
CA ARG A 680 16.11 -24.25 26.07
C ARG A 680 14.68 -24.44 26.53
N THR A 681 13.82 -24.91 25.64
CA THR A 681 12.44 -25.29 25.99
C THR A 681 12.44 -26.51 26.91
N GLY A 682 11.56 -26.53 27.90
CA GLY A 682 11.28 -27.68 28.75
C GLY A 682 10.56 -28.83 28.03
N SER A 683 10.23 -29.91 28.77
CA SER A 683 9.50 -31.07 28.24
C SER A 683 8.06 -30.75 27.82
N ASP A 684 7.44 -29.78 28.51
CA ASP A 684 6.04 -29.40 28.34
C ASP A 684 5.90 -28.08 27.55
N GLU A 685 7.04 -27.39 27.32
CA GLU A 685 7.13 -26.18 26.50
C GLU A 685 7.34 -26.59 25.03
N GLY A 686 6.25 -26.67 24.27
CA GLY A 686 6.26 -27.12 22.86
C GLY A 686 5.33 -28.30 22.54
N ALA A 687 4.60 -28.83 23.52
CA ALA A 687 3.59 -29.87 23.32
C ALA A 687 2.16 -29.27 23.32
N GLY A 688 1.70 -28.78 22.16
CA GLY A 688 0.31 -28.36 21.92
C GLY A 688 0.06 -26.86 21.73
N GLN A 689 -1.14 -26.52 21.23
CA GLN A 689 -1.56 -25.16 20.84
C GLN A 689 -1.53 -24.11 21.96
N ALA A 690 -1.53 -24.52 23.24
CA ALA A 690 -1.73 -23.60 24.37
C ALA A 690 -0.48 -22.84 24.87
N ARG A 691 0.72 -23.07 24.29
CA ARG A 691 1.97 -22.40 24.73
C ARG A 691 2.86 -21.86 23.60
N GLY A 692 2.33 -21.68 22.39
CA GLY A 692 3.06 -21.08 21.25
C GLY A 692 3.17 -19.55 21.31
N ASP A 693 2.46 -18.93 22.25
CA ASP A 693 2.28 -17.49 22.32
C ASP A 693 3.40 -16.81 23.13
N LEU A 694 4.13 -15.91 22.48
CA LEU A 694 5.16 -15.06 23.07
C LEU A 694 4.63 -13.66 23.36
N SER A 695 5.08 -13.06 24.46
CA SER A 695 4.81 -11.66 24.76
C SER A 695 6.09 -10.91 25.11
N LEU A 696 6.31 -9.80 24.41
CA LEU A 696 7.19 -8.73 24.88
C LEU A 696 6.40 -7.88 25.87
N TYR A 697 6.98 -7.66 27.05
CA TYR A 697 6.21 -7.18 28.18
C TYR A 697 7.03 -6.29 29.11
N LEU A 698 6.52 -5.11 29.44
CA LEU A 698 7.06 -4.26 30.51
C LEU A 698 6.53 -4.77 31.86
N ASP A 699 7.25 -5.70 32.48
CA ASP A 699 6.83 -6.43 33.69
C ASP A 699 7.11 -5.63 34.97
N ASN A 700 6.13 -5.54 35.86
CA ASN A 700 6.25 -4.92 37.19
C ASN A 700 6.86 -3.48 37.20
N VAL A 701 6.74 -2.74 36.08
CA VAL A 701 7.20 -1.36 35.96
C VAL A 701 6.20 -0.37 36.57
N THR A 702 6.66 0.84 36.91
CA THR A 702 5.83 1.99 37.29
C THR A 702 5.76 3.04 36.18
N ALA A 703 6.73 3.06 35.26
CA ALA A 703 6.77 3.90 34.05
C ALA A 703 7.77 3.31 33.04
N GLY A 704 7.74 3.80 31.80
CA GLY A 704 8.78 3.55 30.80
C GLY A 704 8.25 3.05 29.45
N ARG A 705 9.17 2.99 28.50
CA ARG A 705 8.92 2.60 27.10
C ARG A 705 10.02 1.68 26.58
N ALA A 706 9.69 0.86 25.59
CA ALA A 706 10.64 0.08 24.82
C ALA A 706 10.32 0.16 23.33
N TYR A 707 11.37 0.28 22.52
CA TYR A 707 11.27 0.29 21.06
C TYR A 707 12.02 -0.92 20.52
N VAL A 708 11.35 -1.74 19.72
CA VAL A 708 11.89 -3.00 19.20
C VAL A 708 12.02 -2.91 17.70
N ASP A 709 13.24 -3.09 17.22
CA ASP A 709 13.54 -3.09 15.80
C ASP A 709 13.52 -4.51 15.22
N GLU A 710 14.08 -5.48 15.97
CA GLU A 710 14.08 -6.88 15.56
C GLU A 710 13.88 -7.83 16.75
N LEU A 711 12.99 -8.82 16.61
CA LEU A 711 12.92 -10.03 17.42
C LEU A 711 13.04 -11.25 16.49
N SER A 712 14.14 -11.98 16.63
CA SER A 712 14.42 -13.19 15.85
C SER A 712 14.56 -14.38 16.79
N VAL A 713 13.94 -15.51 16.43
CA VAL A 713 14.03 -16.76 17.19
C VAL A 713 14.32 -17.90 16.24
N ARG A 714 15.47 -18.55 16.43
CA ARG A 714 15.96 -19.62 15.55
C ARG A 714 16.44 -20.81 16.36
N GLU A 715 16.07 -22.01 15.92
CA GLU A 715 16.58 -23.25 16.52
C GLU A 715 18.11 -23.31 16.42
N ILE A 716 18.78 -23.77 17.47
CA ILE A 716 20.21 -24.08 17.44
C ILE A 716 20.35 -25.54 17.04
N LEU A 717 20.85 -25.77 15.83
CA LEU A 717 21.03 -27.08 15.24
C LEU A 717 22.35 -27.73 15.71
N PRO A 718 22.54 -29.04 15.52
CA PRO A 718 23.82 -29.70 15.73
C PRO A 718 24.97 -28.96 15.01
N GLY A 719 26.09 -28.75 15.70
CA GLY A 719 27.20 -27.95 15.19
C GLY A 719 27.04 -26.44 15.35
N GLU A 720 26.11 -25.98 16.20
CA GLU A 720 25.89 -24.56 16.55
C GLU A 720 25.48 -23.68 15.34
N THR A 721 24.88 -24.28 14.32
CA THR A 721 24.26 -23.54 13.21
C THR A 721 22.84 -23.10 13.56
N ARG A 722 22.29 -22.13 12.83
CA ARG A 722 20.93 -21.62 13.05
C ARG A 722 19.95 -22.24 12.08
N GLY A 723 18.83 -22.73 12.63
CA GLY A 723 17.67 -23.15 11.89
C GLY A 723 16.86 -21.95 11.35
N PRO A 724 15.66 -22.22 10.82
CA PRO A 724 14.83 -21.21 10.19
C PRO A 724 14.23 -20.22 11.20
N GLU A 725 13.87 -19.03 10.73
CA GLU A 725 13.25 -17.97 11.53
C GLU A 725 11.81 -18.29 11.91
N LEU A 726 11.53 -18.45 13.20
CA LEU A 726 10.17 -18.77 13.67
C LEU A 726 9.25 -17.54 13.70
N ILE A 727 9.79 -16.36 13.97
CA ILE A 727 8.98 -15.15 14.15
C ILE A 727 8.52 -14.63 12.79
N ARG A 728 7.22 -14.34 12.66
CA ARG A 728 6.65 -13.70 11.48
C ARG A 728 6.91 -12.21 11.52
N ASN A 729 7.51 -11.69 10.44
CA ASN A 729 8.04 -10.33 10.38
C ASN A 729 8.91 -10.02 11.60
N PRO A 730 10.10 -10.61 11.69
CA PRO A 730 10.97 -10.40 12.84
C PRO A 730 11.43 -8.94 12.96
N ARG A 731 11.28 -8.12 11.92
CA ARG A 731 11.71 -6.70 11.86
C ARG A 731 10.52 -5.75 11.72
N ALA A 732 10.68 -4.51 12.16
CA ALA A 732 9.65 -3.48 12.06
C ALA A 732 9.51 -2.83 10.67
N ASP A 733 10.59 -2.79 9.87
CA ASP A 733 10.60 -2.26 8.50
C ASP A 733 9.83 -3.17 7.51
N LEU A 734 8.50 -3.22 7.64
CA LEU A 734 7.68 -4.15 6.85
C LEU A 734 7.63 -3.78 5.36
N HIS A 735 7.88 -2.51 5.04
CA HIS A 735 7.87 -1.98 3.67
C HIS A 735 9.09 -2.44 2.83
N THR A 736 10.08 -3.10 3.45
CA THR A 736 11.28 -3.62 2.76
C THR A 736 11.31 -5.14 2.63
N TYR A 737 10.26 -5.85 3.05
CA TYR A 737 10.28 -7.31 3.15
C TYR A 737 8.97 -7.93 2.69
N VAL A 738 9.09 -9.11 2.07
CA VAL A 738 7.96 -9.98 1.73
C VAL A 738 8.06 -11.26 2.54
N GLU A 739 7.01 -11.56 3.33
CA GLU A 739 6.97 -12.76 4.18
C GLU A 739 6.78 -14.03 3.33
N GLN A 740 7.67 -15.01 3.53
CA GLN A 740 7.80 -16.17 2.66
C GLN A 740 6.77 -17.29 2.91
N ARG A 741 6.23 -17.42 4.13
CA ARG A 741 5.18 -18.38 4.48
C ARG A 741 3.83 -18.07 3.84
N PRO A 742 3.23 -16.85 3.95
CA PRO A 742 2.00 -16.53 3.27
C PRO A 742 2.20 -16.50 1.74
N ALA A 743 3.40 -16.13 1.26
CA ALA A 743 3.70 -16.27 -0.16
C ALA A 743 3.73 -17.75 -0.63
N ALA A 744 4.19 -18.68 0.21
CA ALA A 744 4.08 -20.11 -0.09
C ALA A 744 2.63 -20.65 0.03
N PHE A 745 1.81 -20.07 0.90
CA PHE A 745 0.37 -20.34 0.94
C PHE A 745 -0.30 -19.94 -0.37
N LEU A 746 0.05 -18.79 -0.93
CA LEU A 746 -0.41 -18.37 -2.26
C LEU A 746 0.06 -19.31 -3.38
N ASP A 747 1.33 -19.74 -3.36
CA ASP A 747 1.82 -20.73 -4.33
C ASP A 747 0.91 -21.99 -4.32
N ASP A 748 0.53 -22.46 -3.14
CA ASP A 748 -0.32 -23.63 -2.93
C ASP A 748 -1.81 -23.37 -3.28
N GLN A 749 -2.31 -22.16 -3.02
CA GLN A 749 -3.65 -21.71 -3.45
C GLN A 749 -3.76 -21.71 -4.98
N LEU A 750 -2.77 -21.13 -5.67
CA LEU A 750 -2.75 -21.04 -7.12
C LEU A 750 -2.63 -22.41 -7.79
N VAL A 751 -1.77 -23.30 -7.27
CA VAL A 751 -1.65 -24.68 -7.76
C VAL A 751 -2.98 -25.44 -7.61
N ARG A 752 -3.71 -25.22 -6.52
CA ARG A 752 -5.06 -25.80 -6.35
C ARG A 752 -6.07 -25.17 -7.30
N GLY A 753 -6.11 -23.84 -7.43
CA GLY A 753 -7.05 -23.19 -8.34
C GLY A 753 -6.84 -23.63 -9.79
N GLU A 754 -5.59 -23.76 -10.19
CA GLU A 754 -5.20 -24.38 -11.46
C GLU A 754 -5.79 -25.81 -11.63
N ALA A 755 -5.71 -26.66 -10.61
CA ALA A 755 -6.21 -28.03 -10.65
C ALA A 755 -7.75 -28.10 -10.64
N ASP A 756 -8.39 -27.20 -9.90
CA ASP A 756 -9.82 -27.21 -9.61
C ASP A 756 -10.65 -26.30 -10.55
N GLY A 757 -9.97 -25.51 -11.40
CA GLY A 757 -10.61 -24.52 -12.27
C GLY A 757 -11.12 -23.28 -11.53
N ILE A 758 -10.45 -22.89 -10.44
CA ILE A 758 -10.73 -21.66 -9.69
C ILE A 758 -9.71 -20.59 -10.08
N TYR A 759 -10.21 -19.41 -10.43
CA TYR A 759 -9.42 -18.27 -10.87
C TYR A 759 -9.55 -17.12 -9.86
N TYR A 760 -8.42 -16.57 -9.44
CA TYR A 760 -8.33 -15.63 -8.34
C TYR A 760 -8.17 -14.20 -8.84
N ARG A 761 -9.01 -13.30 -8.35
CA ARG A 761 -8.77 -11.85 -8.39
C ARG A 761 -8.10 -11.42 -7.09
N TYR A 762 -6.80 -11.14 -7.14
CA TYR A 762 -6.09 -10.71 -5.94
C TYR A 762 -6.25 -9.22 -5.70
N VAL A 763 -6.79 -8.87 -4.53
CA VAL A 763 -6.76 -7.51 -4.00
C VAL A 763 -5.36 -7.22 -3.47
N VAL A 764 -4.62 -6.36 -4.16
CA VAL A 764 -3.22 -6.10 -3.88
C VAL A 764 -3.05 -5.24 -2.62
N HIS A 765 -3.88 -4.20 -2.47
CA HIS A 765 -3.93 -3.34 -1.29
C HIS A 765 -5.35 -3.08 -0.81
N ASP A 766 -5.47 -2.60 0.43
CA ASP A 766 -6.71 -2.04 0.94
C ASP A 766 -6.53 -0.53 1.14
N LYS A 767 -7.60 0.26 1.02
CA LYS A 767 -7.57 1.73 1.15
C LYS A 767 -6.91 2.23 2.44
N ASN A 768 -6.91 1.42 3.50
CA ASN A 768 -6.41 1.82 4.81
C ASN A 768 -4.95 1.42 5.08
N ASP A 769 -4.15 0.96 4.09
CA ASP A 769 -2.79 0.44 4.40
C ASP A 769 -1.92 1.47 5.13
N TRP A 770 -1.56 1.15 6.38
CA TRP A 770 -0.88 2.08 7.28
C TRP A 770 0.43 2.63 6.71
N ILE A 771 1.28 1.81 6.09
CA ILE A 771 2.55 2.29 5.50
C ILE A 771 2.29 3.37 4.47
N GLN A 772 1.43 3.08 3.49
CA GLN A 772 1.20 4.02 2.39
C GLN A 772 0.55 5.31 2.87
N ASN A 773 -0.33 5.24 3.87
CA ASN A 773 -0.98 6.42 4.45
C ASN A 773 -0.06 7.26 5.36
N HIS A 774 1.10 6.74 5.75
CA HIS A 774 2.08 7.44 6.59
C HIS A 774 3.37 7.79 5.85
N LEU A 775 3.51 7.44 4.56
CA LEU A 775 4.64 7.86 3.75
C LEU A 775 4.38 9.23 3.10
N SER A 776 5.37 10.11 3.22
CA SER A 776 5.50 11.28 2.32
C SER A 776 6.04 10.84 0.96
N ARG A 777 5.94 11.70 -0.06
CA ARG A 777 6.50 11.48 -1.41
C ARG A 777 7.99 11.13 -1.36
N ASP A 778 8.75 11.73 -0.46
CA ASP A 778 10.18 11.43 -0.29
C ASP A 778 10.43 10.05 0.38
N GLY A 779 9.37 9.29 0.64
CA GLY A 779 9.42 7.96 1.26
C GLY A 779 9.83 8.02 2.73
N ILE A 780 9.49 9.11 3.41
CA ILE A 780 9.76 9.32 4.83
C ILE A 780 8.44 9.20 5.59
N PHE A 781 8.46 8.45 6.70
CA PHE A 781 7.29 8.28 7.55
C PHE A 781 6.97 9.57 8.32
N VAL A 782 5.69 9.95 8.31
CA VAL A 782 5.13 11.13 8.96
C VAL A 782 3.76 10.80 9.55
N ALA A 783 3.24 11.64 10.46
CA ALA A 783 1.97 11.38 11.16
C ALA A 783 0.75 11.39 10.22
N SER A 784 0.84 12.15 9.13
CA SER A 784 -0.14 12.14 8.04
C SER A 784 0.66 12.21 6.74
N GLY A 785 0.78 11.08 6.05
CA GLY A 785 1.49 10.98 4.78
C GLY A 785 0.77 11.71 3.67
N ASP A 786 1.34 11.63 2.46
CA ASP A 786 0.72 12.19 1.26
C ASP A 786 -0.40 11.29 0.68
N GLY A 787 -0.81 10.26 1.43
CA GLY A 787 -1.86 9.30 1.10
C GLY A 787 -1.39 8.12 0.25
N TYR A 788 -2.31 7.20 -0.07
CA TYR A 788 -1.99 5.99 -0.84
C TYR A 788 -1.59 6.26 -2.31
N TYR A 789 -2.18 7.27 -2.94
CA TYR A 789 -2.04 7.55 -4.39
C TYR A 789 -0.80 8.40 -4.73
N GLN A 790 0.39 7.87 -4.40
CA GLN A 790 1.67 8.56 -4.55
C GLN A 790 2.08 8.73 -6.04
N PRO A 791 2.56 9.91 -6.46
CA PRO A 791 3.00 10.16 -7.85
C PRO A 791 4.22 9.33 -8.29
N GLU A 792 4.34 9.09 -9.58
CA GLU A 792 5.55 8.50 -10.18
C GLU A 792 6.82 9.32 -9.91
N GLY A 793 7.97 8.63 -9.89
CA GLY A 793 9.27 9.26 -9.63
C GLY A 793 9.53 9.62 -8.16
N THR A 794 8.63 9.24 -7.25
CA THR A 794 8.78 9.41 -5.80
C THR A 794 9.29 8.11 -5.14
N ARG A 795 9.93 8.19 -3.97
CA ARG A 795 10.40 7.00 -3.26
C ARG A 795 9.24 6.13 -2.76
N ALA A 796 8.17 6.76 -2.28
CA ALA A 796 6.98 6.02 -1.82
C ALA A 796 6.37 5.20 -2.97
N ARG A 797 6.24 5.81 -4.16
CA ARG A 797 5.79 5.10 -5.35
C ARG A 797 6.76 4.00 -5.79
N TRP A 798 8.07 4.24 -5.72
CA TRP A 798 9.08 3.22 -6.04
C TRP A 798 8.99 1.97 -5.14
N LEU A 799 8.76 2.15 -3.83
CA LEU A 799 8.56 1.03 -2.89
C LEU A 799 7.36 0.16 -3.30
N LEU A 800 6.26 0.79 -3.67
CA LEU A 800 5.05 0.12 -4.14
C LEU A 800 5.30 -0.68 -5.43
N GLU A 801 6.05 -0.12 -6.37
CA GLU A 801 6.45 -0.81 -7.60
C GLU A 801 7.35 -2.03 -7.34
N GLN A 802 8.14 -2.02 -6.26
CA GLN A 802 8.92 -3.22 -5.87
C GLN A 802 8.02 -4.38 -5.50
N TRP A 803 6.90 -4.08 -4.82
CA TRP A 803 5.89 -5.08 -4.51
C TRP A 803 5.15 -5.56 -5.76
N TRP A 804 4.72 -4.66 -6.63
CA TRP A 804 4.06 -5.03 -7.89
C TRP A 804 4.95 -5.93 -8.76
N ARG A 805 6.25 -5.63 -8.83
CA ARG A 805 7.21 -6.50 -9.54
C ARG A 805 7.27 -7.89 -8.91
N TYR A 806 7.26 -7.98 -7.59
CA TYR A 806 7.30 -9.26 -6.88
C TYR A 806 6.08 -10.13 -7.19
N LEU A 807 4.88 -9.52 -7.29
CA LEU A 807 3.65 -10.21 -7.72
C LEU A 807 3.83 -10.85 -9.09
N VAL A 808 4.29 -10.05 -10.05
CA VAL A 808 4.52 -10.49 -11.43
C VAL A 808 5.57 -11.60 -11.49
N ALA A 809 6.70 -11.43 -10.79
CA ALA A 809 7.79 -12.39 -10.80
C ALA A 809 7.40 -13.77 -10.22
N ARG A 810 6.62 -13.80 -9.14
CA ARG A 810 6.30 -15.05 -8.44
C ARG A 810 5.05 -15.74 -8.97
N TRP A 811 4.04 -14.97 -9.38
CA TRP A 811 2.70 -15.45 -9.72
C TRP A 811 2.19 -14.99 -11.09
N GLY A 812 2.92 -14.14 -11.81
CA GLY A 812 2.53 -13.71 -13.16
C GLY A 812 2.51 -14.83 -14.20
N TYR A 813 3.16 -15.97 -13.94
CA TYR A 813 3.19 -17.11 -14.87
C TYR A 813 1.89 -17.93 -14.91
N THR A 814 1.09 -17.91 -13.85
CA THR A 814 -0.02 -18.88 -13.71
C THR A 814 -1.29 -18.38 -14.40
N THR A 815 -2.03 -19.33 -14.98
CA THR A 815 -3.36 -19.06 -15.55
C THR A 815 -4.45 -18.94 -14.49
N ALA A 816 -4.21 -19.36 -13.25
CA ALA A 816 -5.20 -19.28 -12.17
C ALA A 816 -5.33 -17.87 -11.56
N VAL A 817 -4.52 -16.89 -11.98
CA VAL A 817 -4.81 -15.48 -11.68
C VAL A 817 -5.78 -14.96 -12.76
N HIS A 818 -6.98 -14.57 -12.34
CA HIS A 818 -7.93 -13.87 -13.20
C HIS A 818 -7.46 -12.44 -13.49
N SER A 819 -7.11 -11.70 -12.43
CA SER A 819 -6.68 -10.30 -12.53
C SER A 819 -6.06 -9.80 -11.24
N TRP A 820 -5.32 -8.69 -11.33
CA TRP A 820 -4.85 -7.93 -10.19
C TRP A 820 -5.73 -6.71 -9.93
N GLU A 821 -6.13 -6.51 -8.69
CA GLU A 821 -6.91 -5.35 -8.27
C GLU A 821 -6.01 -4.43 -7.44
N LEU A 822 -5.77 -3.19 -7.90
CA LEU A 822 -4.85 -2.23 -7.27
C LEU A 822 -5.16 -2.08 -5.78
N ASN A 823 -6.36 -1.62 -5.49
CA ASN A 823 -6.85 -1.57 -4.12
C ASN A 823 -8.37 -1.77 -4.05
N ASN A 824 -8.78 -2.37 -2.95
CA ASN A 824 -10.17 -2.48 -2.58
C ASN A 824 -10.69 -1.13 -2.05
N GLU A 825 -11.90 -0.77 -2.44
CA GLU A 825 -12.64 0.37 -1.92
C GLU A 825 -11.93 1.72 -2.11
N GLY A 826 -11.21 1.91 -3.22
CA GLY A 826 -10.64 3.21 -3.55
C GLY A 826 -11.73 4.28 -3.72
N PRO A 827 -11.43 5.58 -3.55
CA PRO A 827 -12.42 6.62 -3.71
C PRO A 827 -12.88 6.72 -5.17
N PRO A 828 -14.19 6.91 -5.44
CA PRO A 828 -14.59 7.39 -6.75
C PRO A 828 -13.89 8.75 -6.99
N ASP A 829 -13.56 9.05 -8.24
CA ASP A 829 -12.79 10.24 -8.58
C ASP A 829 -13.51 11.51 -8.08
N ASP A 830 -12.97 12.15 -7.05
CA ASP A 830 -13.49 13.35 -6.40
C ASP A 830 -13.16 14.64 -7.20
N GLY A 831 -12.62 14.48 -8.41
CA GLY A 831 -12.10 15.54 -9.26
C GLY A 831 -10.58 15.69 -9.19
N SER A 832 -9.89 14.95 -8.32
CA SER A 832 -8.42 14.94 -8.25
C SER A 832 -7.74 14.07 -9.31
N GLY A 833 -8.43 13.06 -9.85
CA GLY A 833 -7.91 12.10 -10.82
C GLY A 833 -6.84 11.14 -10.29
N THR A 834 -6.46 11.23 -9.02
CA THR A 834 -5.29 10.53 -8.47
C THR A 834 -5.47 9.02 -8.41
N HIS A 835 -6.62 8.54 -7.94
CA HIS A 835 -6.94 7.11 -7.94
C HIS A 835 -7.04 6.56 -9.37
N ALA A 836 -7.72 7.26 -10.27
CA ALA A 836 -7.85 6.86 -11.66
C ALA A 836 -6.48 6.71 -12.36
N GLN A 837 -5.59 7.70 -12.16
CA GLN A 837 -4.24 7.68 -12.71
C GLN A 837 -3.41 6.54 -12.10
N MET A 838 -3.46 6.35 -10.78
CA MET A 838 -2.75 5.27 -10.10
C MET A 838 -3.17 3.89 -10.62
N THR A 839 -4.46 3.67 -10.84
CA THR A 839 -5.01 2.43 -11.40
C THR A 839 -4.48 2.18 -12.81
N GLN A 840 -4.44 3.22 -13.63
CA GLN A 840 -3.87 3.14 -14.97
C GLN A 840 -2.37 2.85 -14.94
N ASP A 841 -1.61 3.49 -14.05
CA ASP A 841 -0.17 3.24 -13.96
C ASP A 841 0.13 1.84 -13.41
N PHE A 842 -0.67 1.35 -12.46
CA PHE A 842 -0.60 -0.03 -11.99
C PHE A 842 -0.88 -1.03 -13.11
N ALA A 843 -1.97 -0.83 -13.85
CA ALA A 843 -2.32 -1.70 -14.96
C ALA A 843 -1.26 -1.69 -16.07
N ARG A 844 -0.72 -0.51 -16.40
CA ARG A 844 0.44 -0.36 -17.30
C ARG A 844 1.65 -1.14 -16.78
N PHE A 845 1.99 -1.00 -15.50
CA PHE A 845 3.12 -1.68 -14.89
C PHE A 845 2.97 -3.21 -14.99
N ILE A 846 1.80 -3.75 -14.66
CA ILE A 846 1.52 -5.20 -14.79
C ILE A 846 1.68 -5.65 -16.25
N ARG A 847 1.15 -4.91 -17.22
CA ARG A 847 1.29 -5.22 -18.65
C ARG A 847 2.75 -5.22 -19.11
N GLU A 848 3.54 -4.24 -18.68
CA GLU A 848 4.90 -4.03 -19.17
C GLU A 848 5.94 -4.96 -18.52
N GLN A 849 5.74 -5.30 -17.24
CA GLN A 849 6.67 -6.14 -16.49
C GLN A 849 6.33 -7.63 -16.61
N ASN A 850 5.12 -7.98 -17.06
CA ASN A 850 4.68 -9.36 -17.16
C ASN A 850 4.79 -9.88 -18.60
N ALA A 851 5.38 -11.06 -18.74
CA ALA A 851 5.46 -11.78 -20.01
C ALA A 851 4.11 -12.37 -20.45
N HIS A 852 3.10 -12.34 -19.57
CA HIS A 852 1.81 -12.98 -19.73
C HIS A 852 0.68 -11.93 -19.62
N PRO A 853 -0.44 -12.12 -20.34
CA PRO A 853 -1.46 -11.08 -20.53
C PRO A 853 -2.46 -11.00 -19.36
N HIS A 854 -1.97 -10.73 -18.15
CA HIS A 854 -2.84 -10.55 -16.99
C HIS A 854 -3.61 -9.25 -17.04
N MET A 855 -4.89 -9.32 -16.67
CA MET A 855 -5.74 -8.15 -16.50
C MET A 855 -5.43 -7.43 -15.19
N ALA A 856 -5.66 -6.12 -15.16
CA ALA A 856 -5.62 -5.31 -13.94
C ALA A 856 -6.81 -4.34 -13.88
N SER A 857 -7.29 -4.05 -12.66
CA SER A 857 -8.33 -3.05 -12.38
C SER A 857 -8.21 -2.51 -10.95
N THR A 858 -9.24 -1.82 -10.47
CA THR A 858 -9.43 -1.34 -9.09
C THR A 858 -10.91 -1.47 -8.73
N SER A 859 -11.28 -1.29 -7.45
CA SER A 859 -12.68 -1.17 -7.05
C SER A 859 -12.98 0.15 -6.34
N PHE A 860 -14.24 0.59 -6.39
CA PHE A 860 -14.70 1.77 -5.66
C PHE A 860 -15.53 1.40 -4.44
N TRP A 861 -15.37 2.11 -3.32
CA TRP A 861 -16.19 1.90 -2.12
C TRP A 861 -17.68 2.21 -2.33
N CYS A 862 -17.98 2.98 -3.37
CA CYS A 862 -19.32 3.15 -3.87
C CYS A 862 -19.32 3.48 -5.34
N CYS A 863 -20.55 3.45 -5.86
CA CYS A 863 -21.00 4.27 -6.97
C CYS A 863 -20.53 3.80 -8.35
N TRP A 864 -21.40 4.02 -9.32
CA TRP A 864 -21.12 3.75 -10.72
C TRP A 864 -20.52 4.99 -11.37
N GLU A 865 -19.29 4.86 -11.89
CA GLU A 865 -18.50 5.96 -12.46
C GLU A 865 -18.22 5.75 -13.96
N PRO A 866 -19.24 5.92 -14.83
CA PRO A 866 -19.13 5.58 -16.25
C PRO A 866 -18.12 6.44 -17.02
N THR A 867 -17.81 7.64 -16.52
CA THR A 867 -16.80 8.54 -17.11
C THR A 867 -15.40 7.99 -16.99
N PHE A 868 -15.03 7.46 -15.82
CA PHE A 868 -13.75 6.77 -15.62
C PHE A 868 -13.71 5.46 -16.42
N TRP A 869 -14.72 4.60 -16.22
CA TRP A 869 -14.73 3.27 -16.83
C TRP A 869 -14.79 3.31 -18.36
N GLY A 870 -15.47 4.31 -18.93
CA GLY A 870 -15.62 4.51 -20.37
C GLY A 870 -14.46 5.25 -21.04
N ASP A 871 -13.56 5.88 -20.28
CA ASP A 871 -12.42 6.63 -20.85
C ASP A 871 -11.23 5.72 -21.18
N ARG A 872 -11.38 5.01 -22.29
CA ARG A 872 -10.37 4.09 -22.82
C ARG A 872 -9.17 4.79 -23.46
N VAL A 873 -9.21 6.12 -23.59
CA VAL A 873 -8.09 6.91 -24.13
C VAL A 873 -7.14 7.27 -23.01
N ARG A 874 -7.65 7.74 -21.85
CA ARG A 874 -6.83 8.04 -20.68
C ARG A 874 -6.46 6.79 -19.89
N PHE A 875 -7.33 5.78 -19.85
CA PHE A 875 -7.12 4.57 -19.05
C PHE A 875 -7.11 3.29 -19.88
N PRO A 876 -6.28 3.16 -20.93
CA PRO A 876 -6.32 2.04 -21.87
C PRO A 876 -5.96 0.69 -21.25
N ASP A 877 -5.15 0.66 -20.18
CA ASP A 877 -4.65 -0.58 -19.58
C ASP A 877 -5.63 -1.19 -18.54
N VAL A 878 -6.60 -0.40 -18.06
CA VAL A 878 -7.63 -0.89 -17.13
C VAL A 878 -8.59 -1.84 -17.85
N ALA A 879 -8.70 -3.08 -17.39
CA ALA A 879 -9.34 -4.14 -18.18
C ALA A 879 -10.89 -4.16 -18.10
N TYR A 880 -11.45 -3.96 -16.92
CA TYR A 880 -12.89 -4.08 -16.65
C TYR A 880 -13.32 -3.17 -15.50
N ALA A 881 -14.62 -2.87 -15.42
CA ALA A 881 -15.19 -2.10 -14.32
C ALA A 881 -15.50 -2.99 -13.12
N ASP A 882 -15.14 -2.52 -11.92
CA ASP A 882 -15.44 -3.20 -10.67
C ASP A 882 -16.13 -2.26 -9.69
N ILE A 883 -17.31 -2.64 -9.22
CA ILE A 883 -18.15 -1.78 -8.39
C ILE A 883 -18.67 -2.49 -7.15
N HIS A 884 -18.87 -1.69 -6.10
CA HIS A 884 -19.47 -2.12 -4.85
C HIS A 884 -20.88 -1.55 -4.76
N GLU A 885 -21.88 -2.42 -4.65
CA GLU A 885 -23.27 -1.99 -4.61
C GLU A 885 -24.12 -2.97 -3.79
N TYR A 886 -24.82 -2.45 -2.78
CA TYR A 886 -25.62 -3.25 -1.86
C TYR A 886 -27.09 -2.82 -1.91
N PRO A 887 -28.03 -3.69 -2.32
CA PRO A 887 -29.44 -3.38 -2.19
C PRO A 887 -29.83 -3.35 -0.70
N THR A 888 -30.42 -2.23 -0.27
CA THR A 888 -30.96 -2.04 1.08
C THR A 888 -32.49 -1.99 1.06
N LEU A 889 -33.11 -1.93 2.24
CA LEU A 889 -34.56 -1.74 2.39
C LEU A 889 -35.07 -0.39 1.88
N ASP A 890 -34.21 0.56 1.54
CA ASP A 890 -34.62 1.87 1.00
C ASP A 890 -34.49 1.93 -0.52
N VAL A 891 -33.71 1.04 -1.13
CA VAL A 891 -33.60 0.90 -2.58
C VAL A 891 -34.89 0.28 -3.12
N ARG A 892 -35.46 0.87 -4.17
CA ARG A 892 -36.73 0.46 -4.79
C ARG A 892 -36.50 0.11 -6.26
N LEU A 893 -37.19 -0.93 -6.73
CA LEU A 893 -37.29 -1.25 -8.16
C LEU A 893 -38.26 -0.30 -8.85
N ALA A 894 -38.28 -0.33 -10.18
CA ALA A 894 -39.19 0.48 -10.99
C ALA A 894 -40.68 0.25 -10.66
N ASP A 895 -41.05 -0.92 -10.14
CA ASP A 895 -42.41 -1.24 -9.68
C ASP A 895 -42.71 -0.80 -8.24
N GLY A 896 -41.76 -0.14 -7.57
CA GLY A 896 -41.86 0.35 -6.21
C GLY A 896 -41.63 -0.72 -5.14
N SER A 897 -41.30 -1.96 -5.51
CA SER A 897 -40.95 -3.00 -4.52
C SER A 897 -39.53 -2.79 -3.95
N PRO A 898 -39.25 -3.21 -2.70
CA PRO A 898 -37.90 -3.17 -2.15
C PRO A 898 -36.95 -4.06 -2.95
N ALA A 899 -35.87 -3.48 -3.49
CA ALA A 899 -34.90 -4.19 -4.32
C ALA A 899 -34.26 -5.39 -3.59
N VAL A 900 -34.06 -5.26 -2.28
CA VAL A 900 -33.53 -6.34 -1.45
C VAL A 900 -34.43 -7.59 -1.40
N TYR A 901 -35.75 -7.48 -1.68
CA TYR A 901 -36.68 -8.62 -1.71
C TYR A 901 -36.81 -9.26 -3.09
N ASP A 902 -36.56 -8.52 -4.17
CA ASP A 902 -36.50 -9.05 -5.54
C ASP A 902 -35.13 -8.79 -6.17
N VAL A 903 -34.18 -9.64 -5.79
CA VAL A 903 -32.77 -9.53 -6.20
C VAL A 903 -32.58 -9.73 -7.70
N ALA A 904 -33.43 -10.54 -8.36
CA ALA A 904 -33.37 -10.70 -9.80
C ALA A 904 -33.92 -9.47 -10.55
N GLY A 905 -34.85 -8.72 -9.95
CA GLY A 905 -35.24 -7.39 -10.44
C GLY A 905 -34.11 -6.38 -10.27
N PHE A 906 -33.53 -6.32 -9.07
CA PHE A 906 -32.38 -5.46 -8.76
C PHE A 906 -31.21 -5.70 -9.74
N GLN A 907 -30.84 -6.96 -9.92
CA GLN A 907 -29.76 -7.39 -10.82
C GLN A 907 -30.03 -6.89 -12.25
N ALA A 908 -31.23 -7.12 -12.78
CA ALA A 908 -31.54 -6.78 -14.16
C ALA A 908 -31.64 -5.27 -14.39
N GLU A 909 -32.29 -4.52 -13.48
CA GLU A 909 -32.44 -3.07 -13.62
C GLU A 909 -31.10 -2.34 -13.56
N THR A 910 -30.25 -2.68 -12.58
CA THR A 910 -28.90 -2.12 -12.45
C THR A 910 -28.00 -2.52 -13.63
N SER A 911 -28.05 -3.78 -14.05
CA SER A 911 -27.29 -4.29 -15.20
C SER A 911 -27.63 -3.53 -16.49
N MET A 912 -28.92 -3.30 -16.74
CA MET A 912 -29.37 -2.51 -17.89
C MET A 912 -29.00 -1.03 -17.78
N ALA A 913 -29.02 -0.46 -16.58
CA ALA A 913 -28.59 0.92 -16.35
C ALA A 913 -27.11 1.11 -16.69
N TYR A 914 -26.22 0.22 -16.24
CA TYR A 914 -24.78 0.31 -16.52
C TYR A 914 -24.47 0.06 -17.99
N ALA A 915 -25.16 -0.90 -18.61
CA ALA A 915 -24.99 -1.18 -20.03
C ALA A 915 -25.39 -0.01 -20.93
N ALA A 916 -26.34 0.83 -20.49
CA ALA A 916 -26.76 2.01 -21.24
C ALA A 916 -25.65 3.06 -21.40
N ASP A 917 -24.68 3.10 -20.48
CA ASP A 917 -23.53 4.01 -20.58
C ASP A 917 -22.44 3.49 -21.54
N ASN A 918 -22.50 2.22 -21.94
CA ASN A 918 -21.66 1.59 -22.95
C ASN A 918 -20.15 1.87 -22.79
N ILE A 919 -19.60 1.53 -21.61
CA ILE A 919 -18.18 1.75 -21.28
C ILE A 919 -17.20 0.91 -22.13
N GLY A 920 -17.72 -0.06 -22.90
CA GLY A 920 -16.92 -0.88 -23.82
C GLY A 920 -15.93 -1.81 -23.12
N ARG A 921 -16.30 -2.29 -21.92
CA ARG A 921 -15.55 -3.21 -21.06
C ARG A 921 -16.51 -4.10 -20.26
N PRO A 922 -16.05 -5.25 -19.72
CA PRO A 922 -16.86 -6.06 -18.82
C PRO A 922 -17.13 -5.31 -17.51
N ILE A 923 -18.22 -5.70 -16.83
CA ILE A 923 -18.62 -5.10 -15.55
C ILE A 923 -18.78 -6.22 -14.53
N ILE A 924 -18.03 -6.13 -13.44
CA ILE A 924 -18.12 -7.00 -12.28
C ILE A 924 -18.66 -6.19 -11.09
N ARG A 925 -19.61 -6.75 -10.36
CA ARG A 925 -19.90 -6.34 -8.99
C ARG A 925 -19.04 -7.14 -8.04
N GLY A 926 -17.91 -6.53 -7.68
CA GLY A 926 -16.89 -7.08 -6.81
C GLY A 926 -17.31 -7.19 -5.36
N GLU A 927 -18.26 -6.36 -4.96
CA GLU A 927 -18.97 -6.46 -3.70
C GLU A 927 -20.46 -6.21 -3.87
N VAL A 928 -21.24 -7.20 -3.48
CA VAL A 928 -22.70 -7.12 -3.39
C VAL A 928 -23.16 -7.91 -2.18
N GLY A 929 -24.28 -7.54 -1.60
CA GLY A 929 -24.82 -8.27 -0.47
C GLY A 929 -26.19 -7.76 -0.05
N LEU A 930 -27.02 -8.68 0.43
CA LEU A 930 -28.33 -8.32 0.96
C LEU A 930 -28.14 -7.89 2.42
N SER A 931 -28.09 -6.58 2.65
CA SER A 931 -27.74 -6.00 3.96
C SER A 931 -28.94 -5.35 4.65
N GLY A 932 -28.75 -4.97 5.92
CA GLY A 932 -29.76 -4.29 6.72
C GLY A 932 -30.68 -5.24 7.50
N GLU A 933 -31.13 -4.80 8.68
CA GLU A 933 -32.07 -5.55 9.49
C GLU A 933 -33.53 -5.31 9.03
N PRO A 934 -34.41 -6.33 8.99
CA PRO A 934 -34.21 -7.70 9.47
C PRO A 934 -33.64 -8.69 8.42
N VAL A 935 -33.28 -8.23 7.22
CA VAL A 935 -32.88 -9.09 6.09
C VAL A 935 -31.63 -9.90 6.43
N PHE A 936 -30.62 -9.26 6.98
CA PHE A 936 -29.36 -9.92 7.34
C PHE A 936 -29.60 -11.07 8.32
N ALA A 937 -30.36 -10.84 9.40
CA ALA A 937 -30.69 -11.87 10.39
C ALA A 937 -31.52 -13.03 9.80
N MET A 938 -32.39 -12.77 8.82
CA MET A 938 -33.17 -13.80 8.15
C MET A 938 -32.30 -14.71 7.26
N LEU A 939 -31.37 -14.11 6.51
CA LEU A 939 -30.49 -14.83 5.59
C LEU A 939 -29.32 -15.53 6.31
N SER A 940 -29.02 -15.12 7.54
CA SER A 940 -28.07 -15.82 8.43
C SER A 940 -28.64 -17.11 9.06
N GLN A 941 -29.89 -17.47 8.75
CA GLN A 941 -30.53 -18.71 9.19
C GLN A 941 -30.61 -19.71 8.03
N ALA A 942 -30.71 -21.01 8.34
CA ALA A 942 -30.86 -22.06 7.33
C ALA A 942 -32.02 -21.75 6.36
N ASN A 943 -31.71 -21.69 5.06
CA ASN A 943 -32.65 -21.26 4.04
C ASN A 943 -32.35 -21.96 2.69
N PRO A 944 -33.29 -21.95 1.73
CA PRO A 944 -33.10 -22.66 0.46
C PRO A 944 -32.12 -21.99 -0.51
N GLY A 945 -31.55 -20.82 -0.20
CA GLY A 945 -30.57 -20.14 -1.07
C GLY A 945 -31.16 -19.49 -2.33
N ILE A 946 -32.48 -19.26 -2.40
CA ILE A 946 -33.17 -18.70 -3.58
C ILE A 946 -32.64 -17.31 -3.98
N TRP A 947 -32.14 -16.53 -3.01
CA TRP A 947 -31.52 -15.24 -3.32
C TRP A 947 -30.28 -15.40 -4.20
N PHE A 948 -29.46 -16.43 -3.98
CA PHE A 948 -28.25 -16.71 -4.75
C PHE A 948 -28.61 -17.25 -6.12
N HIS A 949 -29.58 -18.17 -6.19
CA HIS A 949 -30.14 -18.67 -7.45
C HIS A 949 -30.65 -17.53 -8.34
N ASN A 950 -31.49 -16.66 -7.79
CA ASN A 950 -32.04 -15.52 -8.52
C ASN A 950 -30.95 -14.53 -8.97
N LEU A 951 -29.93 -14.29 -8.14
CA LEU A 951 -28.80 -13.44 -8.49
C LEU A 951 -27.98 -14.04 -9.65
N LEU A 952 -27.72 -15.35 -9.66
CA LEU A 952 -26.99 -16.02 -10.75
C LEU A 952 -27.73 -15.94 -12.08
N TRP A 953 -28.97 -16.44 -12.12
CA TRP A 953 -29.71 -16.59 -13.37
C TRP A 953 -30.13 -15.27 -14.01
N ALA A 954 -30.29 -14.21 -13.21
CA ALA A 954 -30.59 -12.87 -13.73
C ALA A 954 -29.44 -12.28 -14.56
N GLN A 955 -28.20 -12.71 -14.35
CA GLN A 955 -27.02 -12.22 -15.11
C GLN A 955 -27.08 -12.53 -16.61
N LEU A 956 -27.96 -13.42 -17.05
CA LEU A 956 -28.17 -13.73 -18.49
C LEU A 956 -28.78 -12.57 -19.30
N ASN A 957 -29.23 -11.51 -18.62
CA ASN A 957 -29.73 -10.30 -19.25
C ASN A 957 -28.67 -9.62 -20.15
N PRO A 958 -29.07 -8.79 -21.14
CA PRO A 958 -28.15 -8.21 -22.12
C PRO A 958 -27.15 -7.21 -21.54
N GLY A 959 -27.33 -6.73 -20.31
CA GLY A 959 -26.36 -5.85 -19.66
C GLY A 959 -25.08 -6.56 -19.21
N ALA A 960 -25.11 -7.88 -19.03
CA ALA A 960 -23.94 -8.72 -18.77
C ALA A 960 -23.08 -8.26 -17.57
N VAL A 961 -23.71 -7.81 -16.48
CA VAL A 961 -23.02 -7.56 -15.21
C VAL A 961 -22.87 -8.86 -14.44
N PHE A 962 -21.65 -9.16 -14.03
CA PHE A 962 -21.34 -10.37 -13.27
C PHE A 962 -21.35 -10.12 -11.76
N ASP A 963 -21.91 -11.04 -10.99
CA ASP A 963 -22.05 -10.93 -9.53
C ASP A 963 -21.27 -12.00 -8.73
N PRO A 964 -19.95 -12.18 -8.97
CA PRO A 964 -19.16 -13.11 -8.19
C PRO A 964 -18.78 -12.55 -6.80
N GLY A 965 -19.08 -11.28 -6.52
CA GLY A 965 -18.61 -10.54 -5.36
C GLY A 965 -19.50 -10.60 -4.12
N TYR A 966 -20.30 -11.65 -3.91
CA TYR A 966 -21.22 -11.64 -2.78
C TYR A 966 -20.46 -11.69 -1.44
N TRP A 967 -20.63 -10.66 -0.59
CA TRP A 967 -19.77 -10.32 0.55
C TRP A 967 -20.05 -11.12 1.84
N PHE A 968 -21.33 -11.39 2.14
CA PHE A 968 -21.72 -11.97 3.43
C PHE A 968 -21.55 -13.49 3.46
N SER A 969 -20.39 -13.95 3.94
CA SER A 969 -20.06 -15.37 4.09
C SER A 969 -21.03 -16.13 5.01
N GLU A 970 -21.61 -15.43 5.99
CA GLU A 970 -22.61 -15.93 6.94
C GLU A 970 -23.84 -16.47 6.22
N HIS A 971 -24.25 -15.84 5.12
CA HIS A 971 -25.37 -16.30 4.31
C HIS A 971 -25.03 -17.57 3.51
N PHE A 972 -23.78 -17.69 3.05
CA PHE A 972 -23.31 -18.90 2.35
C PHE A 972 -23.15 -20.10 3.29
N ASN A 973 -22.77 -19.86 4.55
CA ASN A 973 -22.53 -20.90 5.55
C ASN A 973 -23.81 -21.69 5.92
N VAL A 974 -25.00 -21.19 5.56
CA VAL A 974 -26.30 -21.76 5.94
C VAL A 974 -27.14 -22.25 4.76
N ILE A 975 -26.56 -22.30 3.54
CA ILE A 975 -27.21 -22.79 2.32
C ILE A 975 -26.37 -23.85 1.61
N ASP A 976 -27.00 -24.67 0.76
CA ASP A 976 -26.27 -25.47 -0.24
C ASP A 976 -26.02 -24.63 -1.49
N ALA A 977 -24.92 -23.88 -1.50
CA ALA A 977 -24.60 -22.97 -2.60
C ALA A 977 -24.24 -23.73 -3.90
N GLN A 978 -23.75 -24.97 -3.79
CA GLN A 978 -23.38 -25.79 -4.94
C GLN A 978 -24.60 -26.25 -5.73
N ALA A 979 -25.71 -26.52 -5.03
CA ALA A 979 -27.00 -26.85 -5.65
C ALA A 979 -27.51 -25.75 -6.60
N HIS A 980 -27.01 -24.51 -6.47
CA HIS A 980 -27.38 -23.38 -7.34
C HIS A 980 -26.27 -23.06 -8.36
N ALA A 981 -25.00 -23.13 -7.97
CA ALA A 981 -23.88 -22.81 -8.85
C ALA A 981 -23.64 -23.88 -9.93
N VAL A 982 -23.74 -25.18 -9.62
CA VAL A 982 -23.51 -26.26 -10.60
C VAL A 982 -24.49 -26.20 -11.78
N PRO A 983 -25.81 -26.07 -11.56
CA PRO A 983 -26.77 -25.94 -12.67
C PRO A 983 -26.51 -24.74 -13.56
N PHE A 984 -26.20 -23.59 -12.97
CA PHE A 984 -25.92 -22.38 -13.72
C PHE A 984 -24.64 -22.51 -14.55
N ALA A 985 -23.56 -23.05 -13.96
CA ALA A 985 -22.30 -23.32 -14.66
C ALA A 985 -22.51 -24.26 -15.86
N ALA A 986 -23.29 -25.32 -15.70
CA ALA A 986 -23.62 -26.25 -16.79
C ALA A 986 -24.37 -25.57 -17.94
N PHE A 987 -25.27 -24.64 -17.63
CA PHE A 987 -26.01 -23.88 -18.63
C PHE A 987 -25.10 -22.89 -19.39
N VAL A 988 -24.34 -22.05 -18.69
CA VAL A 988 -23.49 -21.02 -19.32
C VAL A 988 -22.35 -21.62 -20.15
N ALA A 989 -21.88 -22.83 -19.82
CA ALA A 989 -20.90 -23.57 -20.61
C ALA A 989 -21.38 -23.92 -22.03
N THR A 990 -22.69 -23.83 -22.30
CA THR A 990 -23.26 -24.07 -23.63
C THR A 990 -23.36 -22.81 -24.51
N LEU A 991 -23.06 -21.64 -23.94
CA LEU A 991 -23.23 -20.34 -24.59
C LEU A 991 -21.97 -19.93 -25.36
N ASP A 992 -22.16 -19.08 -26.37
CA ASP A 992 -21.08 -18.49 -27.18
C ASP A 992 -21.21 -16.96 -27.27
N VAL A 993 -21.65 -16.32 -26.18
CA VAL A 993 -21.91 -14.87 -26.10
C VAL A 993 -20.68 -14.02 -26.34
N GLN A 994 -19.50 -14.48 -25.92
CA GLN A 994 -18.22 -13.82 -26.16
C GLN A 994 -17.89 -13.72 -27.65
N ARG A 995 -18.46 -14.56 -28.52
CA ARG A 995 -18.26 -14.48 -29.96
C ARG A 995 -19.06 -13.32 -30.61
N GLY A 996 -19.76 -12.50 -29.82
CA GLY A 996 -20.46 -11.29 -30.23
C GLY A 996 -21.75 -11.48 -31.04
N GLY A 997 -22.41 -10.36 -31.29
CA GLY A 997 -23.69 -10.29 -32.04
C GLY A 997 -24.93 -10.64 -31.23
N TYR A 998 -24.80 -10.82 -29.91
CA TYR A 998 -25.91 -11.02 -29.00
C TYR A 998 -26.48 -9.69 -28.53
N VAL A 999 -27.78 -9.51 -28.69
CA VAL A 999 -28.57 -8.37 -28.21
C VAL A 999 -29.67 -8.86 -27.29
N ASP A 1000 -30.44 -7.94 -26.68
CA ASP A 1000 -31.64 -8.30 -25.94
C ASP A 1000 -32.51 -9.29 -26.74
N ALA A 1001 -32.96 -10.36 -26.08
CA ALA A 1001 -33.88 -11.32 -26.68
C ALA A 1001 -35.19 -10.66 -27.16
N GLU A 1002 -35.55 -9.50 -26.59
CA GLU A 1002 -36.82 -8.81 -26.80
C GLU A 1002 -38.00 -9.76 -26.57
N ALA A 1003 -37.89 -10.57 -25.51
CA ALA A 1003 -38.87 -11.59 -25.19
C ALA A 1003 -40.20 -10.94 -24.79
N ARG A 1004 -41.27 -11.29 -25.50
CA ARG A 1004 -42.63 -10.82 -25.22
C ARG A 1004 -43.39 -11.91 -24.47
N LEU A 1005 -43.85 -11.59 -23.27
CA LEU A 1005 -44.63 -12.48 -22.42
C LEU A 1005 -46.11 -12.08 -22.44
N SER A 1006 -47.01 -13.05 -22.60
CA SER A 1006 -48.46 -12.79 -22.51
C SER A 1006 -48.99 -12.70 -21.08
N ASN A 1007 -48.19 -13.08 -20.08
CA ASN A 1007 -48.52 -12.99 -18.65
C ASN A 1007 -47.48 -12.12 -17.93
N SER A 1008 -47.92 -11.00 -17.34
CA SER A 1008 -47.05 -10.06 -16.62
C SER A 1008 -46.52 -10.59 -15.28
N GLN A 1009 -47.05 -11.69 -14.77
CA GLN A 1009 -46.51 -12.40 -13.60
C GLN A 1009 -45.30 -13.28 -13.96
N LEU A 1010 -44.97 -13.40 -15.24
CA LEU A 1010 -43.72 -13.98 -15.71
C LEU A 1010 -42.73 -12.86 -16.06
N ARG A 1011 -41.44 -13.15 -15.93
CA ARG A 1011 -40.37 -12.36 -16.53
C ARG A 1011 -39.39 -13.25 -17.28
N ALA A 1012 -38.71 -12.70 -18.27
CA ALA A 1012 -37.69 -13.39 -19.02
C ALA A 1012 -36.48 -12.49 -19.20
N TYR A 1013 -35.29 -13.01 -18.89
CA TYR A 1013 -34.01 -12.34 -19.13
C TYR A 1013 -33.16 -13.22 -20.03
N GLY A 1014 -32.55 -12.63 -21.05
CA GLY A 1014 -31.79 -13.40 -22.02
C GLY A 1014 -31.41 -12.58 -23.24
N GLN A 1015 -30.70 -13.24 -24.15
CA GLN A 1015 -30.18 -12.62 -25.36
C GLN A 1015 -30.45 -13.46 -26.59
N ARG A 1016 -30.45 -12.82 -27.74
CA ARG A 1016 -30.54 -13.47 -29.05
C ARG A 1016 -29.47 -12.96 -30.00
N ASN A 1017 -29.09 -13.82 -30.93
CA ASN A 1017 -28.27 -13.50 -32.08
C ASN A 1017 -29.04 -13.94 -33.35
N VAL A 1018 -29.71 -12.99 -33.99
CA VAL A 1018 -30.52 -13.25 -35.19
C VAL A 1018 -29.64 -13.75 -36.34
N ALA A 1019 -28.42 -13.22 -36.48
CA ALA A 1019 -27.51 -13.62 -37.56
C ALA A 1019 -27.08 -15.09 -37.46
N ARG A 1020 -26.90 -15.61 -36.23
CA ARG A 1020 -26.56 -17.02 -35.98
C ARG A 1020 -27.77 -17.92 -35.70
N GLY A 1021 -28.97 -17.35 -35.63
CA GLY A 1021 -30.18 -18.08 -35.27
C GLY A 1021 -30.14 -18.68 -33.86
N LYS A 1022 -29.42 -18.05 -32.93
CA LYS A 1022 -29.27 -18.55 -31.55
C LYS A 1022 -29.97 -17.64 -30.54
N ALA A 1023 -30.51 -18.19 -29.46
CA ALA A 1023 -30.97 -17.44 -28.31
C ALA A 1023 -30.84 -18.24 -27.01
N HIS A 1024 -30.78 -17.55 -25.88
CA HIS A 1024 -30.88 -18.16 -24.55
C HIS A 1024 -31.71 -17.27 -23.63
N LEU A 1025 -32.54 -17.87 -22.78
CA LEU A 1025 -33.41 -17.15 -21.87
C LEU A 1025 -33.57 -17.89 -20.54
N TRP A 1026 -33.66 -17.13 -19.45
CA TRP A 1026 -34.17 -17.58 -18.16
C TRP A 1026 -35.56 -16.98 -17.95
N VAL A 1027 -36.54 -17.82 -17.64
CA VAL A 1027 -37.94 -17.43 -17.43
C VAL A 1027 -38.32 -17.72 -15.99
N GLN A 1028 -38.81 -16.73 -15.28
CA GLN A 1028 -39.15 -16.84 -13.86
C GLN A 1028 -40.60 -16.42 -13.59
N ASN A 1029 -41.25 -17.11 -12.68
CA ASN A 1029 -42.41 -16.59 -11.96
C ASN A 1029 -41.98 -15.43 -11.05
N ARG A 1030 -42.47 -14.21 -11.29
CA ARG A 1030 -42.11 -13.01 -10.50
C ARG A 1030 -42.41 -13.15 -9.01
N LEU A 1031 -43.33 -14.03 -8.63
CA LEU A 1031 -43.64 -14.30 -7.23
C LEU A 1031 -42.58 -15.19 -6.55
N HIS A 1032 -41.76 -15.93 -7.29
CA HIS A 1032 -40.75 -16.85 -6.75
C HIS A 1032 -39.45 -16.12 -6.37
N THR A 1033 -39.59 -15.12 -5.49
CA THR A 1033 -38.47 -14.41 -4.85
C THR A 1033 -38.04 -15.10 -3.57
N TRP A 1034 -36.81 -14.86 -3.11
CA TRP A 1034 -36.32 -15.42 -1.85
C TRP A 1034 -37.22 -15.06 -0.65
N ARG A 1035 -37.74 -13.82 -0.64
CA ARG A 1035 -38.58 -13.31 0.45
C ARG A 1035 -39.91 -14.06 0.52
N ASN A 1036 -40.53 -14.34 -0.63
CA ASN A 1036 -41.80 -15.07 -0.70
C ASN A 1036 -41.63 -16.55 -0.37
N VAL A 1037 -40.52 -17.17 -0.81
CA VAL A 1037 -40.20 -18.56 -0.46
C VAL A 1037 -39.95 -18.72 1.04
N MET A 1038 -39.24 -17.78 1.68
CA MET A 1038 -38.99 -17.81 3.13
C MET A 1038 -40.25 -17.55 3.97
N GLY A 1039 -41.27 -16.89 3.43
CA GLY A 1039 -42.52 -16.61 4.14
C GLY A 1039 -42.40 -15.59 5.28
N GLY A 1040 -43.50 -15.28 5.97
CA GLY A 1040 -43.55 -14.29 7.06
C GLY A 1040 -44.27 -13.00 6.68
N ALA A 1041 -44.19 -11.98 7.53
CA ALA A 1041 -44.95 -10.73 7.34
C ALA A 1041 -44.61 -10.05 6.00
N GLY A 1042 -45.63 -9.84 5.16
CA GLY A 1042 -45.50 -9.23 3.83
C GLY A 1042 -45.11 -10.18 2.69
N ALA A 1043 -44.90 -11.48 2.95
CA ALA A 1043 -44.67 -12.46 1.89
C ALA A 1043 -45.96 -12.78 1.13
N VAL A 1044 -45.87 -12.91 -0.20
CA VAL A 1044 -46.98 -13.26 -1.09
C VAL A 1044 -46.91 -14.74 -1.46
N ALA A 1045 -48.06 -15.41 -1.47
CA ALA A 1045 -48.14 -16.83 -1.85
C ALA A 1045 -47.77 -17.04 -3.32
N ILE A 1046 -46.89 -18.02 -3.57
CA ILE A 1046 -46.41 -18.34 -4.92
C ILE A 1046 -47.46 -19.22 -5.61
N THR A 1047 -48.11 -18.67 -6.64
CA THR A 1047 -49.05 -19.40 -7.48
C THR A 1047 -48.42 -19.72 -8.83
N PRO A 1048 -48.56 -20.95 -9.37
CA PRO A 1048 -48.02 -21.29 -10.68
C PRO A 1048 -48.58 -20.42 -11.79
N GLN A 1049 -47.71 -19.97 -12.70
CA GLN A 1049 -48.06 -19.08 -13.79
C GLN A 1049 -47.97 -19.81 -15.13
N SER A 1050 -48.89 -19.50 -16.05
CA SER A 1050 -48.84 -19.99 -17.44
C SER A 1050 -48.94 -18.81 -18.40
N GLY A 1051 -48.45 -18.98 -19.63
CA GLY A 1051 -48.45 -17.95 -20.64
C GLY A 1051 -47.70 -18.40 -21.89
N THR A 1052 -47.38 -17.44 -22.75
CA THR A 1052 -46.58 -17.63 -23.95
C THR A 1052 -45.40 -16.68 -23.94
N LEU A 1053 -44.27 -17.16 -24.43
CA LEU A 1053 -43.05 -16.39 -24.66
C LEU A 1053 -42.79 -16.33 -26.16
N SER A 1054 -42.68 -15.12 -26.72
CA SER A 1054 -42.42 -14.92 -28.14
C SER A 1054 -41.17 -14.07 -28.36
N LEU A 1055 -40.35 -14.45 -29.35
CA LEU A 1055 -39.15 -13.71 -29.77
C LEU A 1055 -38.90 -13.90 -31.28
N THR A 1056 -38.06 -13.04 -31.87
CA THR A 1056 -37.76 -13.08 -33.31
C THR A 1056 -36.36 -13.61 -33.57
N LEU A 1057 -36.24 -14.62 -34.46
CA LEU A 1057 -34.99 -15.08 -35.06
C LEU A 1057 -35.10 -14.98 -36.60
N GLN A 1058 -34.30 -15.75 -37.36
CA GLN A 1058 -34.41 -15.77 -38.81
C GLN A 1058 -35.72 -16.41 -39.26
N PRO A 1059 -36.37 -15.88 -40.30
CA PRO A 1059 -37.68 -16.33 -40.77
C PRO A 1059 -37.66 -17.71 -41.45
N ASN A 1060 -38.80 -18.41 -41.36
CA ASN A 1060 -39.03 -19.71 -42.00
C ASN A 1060 -37.94 -20.76 -41.73
N ARG A 1061 -37.24 -20.67 -40.59
CA ARG A 1061 -36.18 -21.58 -40.19
C ARG A 1061 -36.65 -22.49 -39.05
N ARG A 1062 -36.11 -23.70 -39.01
CA ARG A 1062 -36.40 -24.69 -37.97
C ARG A 1062 -35.32 -24.66 -36.90
N TYR A 1063 -35.74 -24.60 -35.66
CA TYR A 1063 -34.91 -24.47 -34.47
C TYR A 1063 -35.18 -25.60 -33.49
N GLU A 1064 -34.13 -26.09 -32.84
CA GLU A 1064 -34.24 -26.87 -31.62
C GLU A 1064 -34.32 -25.91 -30.44
N VAL A 1065 -35.34 -26.11 -29.60
CA VAL A 1065 -35.48 -25.46 -28.29
C VAL A 1065 -35.22 -26.51 -27.22
N ALA A 1066 -34.12 -26.36 -26.50
CA ALA A 1066 -33.81 -27.18 -25.33
C ALA A 1066 -34.27 -26.45 -24.06
N TRP A 1067 -35.18 -27.07 -23.31
CA TRP A 1067 -35.69 -26.57 -22.04
C TRP A 1067 -34.88 -27.15 -20.89
N TRP A 1068 -34.39 -26.30 -20.00
CA TRP A 1068 -33.49 -26.66 -18.91
C TRP A 1068 -34.17 -26.55 -17.56
N ASP A 1069 -33.86 -27.49 -16.70
CA ASP A 1069 -34.11 -27.41 -15.26
C ASP A 1069 -33.04 -26.54 -14.62
N THR A 1070 -33.43 -25.43 -14.03
CA THR A 1070 -32.50 -24.46 -13.43
C THR A 1070 -31.90 -24.93 -12.10
N TYR A 1071 -32.48 -25.96 -11.47
CA TYR A 1071 -31.96 -26.55 -10.22
C TYR A 1071 -31.22 -27.87 -10.47
N ALA A 1072 -31.47 -28.55 -11.59
CA ALA A 1072 -30.74 -29.77 -11.95
C ALA A 1072 -29.62 -29.54 -12.97
N GLY A 1073 -29.65 -28.44 -13.73
CA GLY A 1073 -28.63 -28.16 -14.76
C GLY A 1073 -28.68 -29.10 -15.94
N THR A 1074 -29.85 -29.69 -16.21
CA THR A 1074 -30.04 -30.67 -17.28
C THR A 1074 -31.21 -30.30 -18.17
N VAL A 1075 -31.20 -30.80 -19.41
CA VAL A 1075 -32.29 -30.56 -20.36
C VAL A 1075 -33.49 -31.43 -19.99
N LEU A 1076 -34.59 -30.78 -19.60
CA LEU A 1076 -35.90 -31.38 -19.31
C LEU A 1076 -36.53 -31.98 -20.57
N ARG A 1077 -36.52 -31.23 -21.68
CA ARG A 1077 -37.08 -31.66 -22.95
C ARG A 1077 -36.51 -30.84 -24.11
N ARG A 1078 -36.63 -31.39 -25.32
CA ARG A 1078 -36.35 -30.69 -26.57
C ARG A 1078 -37.61 -30.65 -27.43
N GLU A 1079 -37.81 -29.55 -28.13
CA GLU A 1079 -38.85 -29.44 -29.15
C GLU A 1079 -38.32 -28.72 -30.39
N LEU A 1080 -38.86 -29.07 -31.56
CA LEU A 1080 -38.55 -28.41 -32.81
C LEU A 1080 -39.63 -27.40 -33.14
N VAL A 1081 -39.22 -26.15 -33.36
CA VAL A 1081 -40.14 -25.05 -33.70
C VAL A 1081 -39.70 -24.42 -35.01
N THR A 1082 -40.66 -24.12 -35.87
CA THR A 1082 -40.41 -23.36 -37.10
C THR A 1082 -40.83 -21.92 -36.88
N SER A 1083 -39.91 -20.98 -37.07
CA SER A 1083 -40.23 -19.56 -37.00
C SER A 1083 -41.19 -19.17 -38.13
N ALA A 1084 -42.11 -18.25 -37.85
CA ALA A 1084 -43.00 -17.70 -38.85
C ALA A 1084 -42.27 -16.87 -39.93
N ALA A 1085 -43.00 -16.39 -40.93
CA ALA A 1085 -42.45 -15.59 -42.04
C ALA A 1085 -41.82 -14.26 -41.57
N ASN A 1086 -42.24 -13.75 -40.42
CA ASN A 1086 -41.66 -12.58 -39.75
C ASN A 1086 -40.51 -12.94 -38.79
N GLY A 1087 -40.07 -14.21 -38.73
CA GLY A 1087 -39.03 -14.68 -37.81
C GLY A 1087 -39.52 -15.04 -36.41
N GLU A 1088 -40.80 -14.86 -36.11
CA GLU A 1088 -41.33 -15.06 -34.77
C GLU A 1088 -41.42 -16.54 -34.39
N ILE A 1089 -40.92 -16.85 -33.19
CA ILE A 1089 -41.07 -18.12 -32.49
C ILE A 1089 -41.95 -17.84 -31.27
N THR A 1090 -42.98 -18.65 -31.05
CA THR A 1090 -43.85 -18.58 -29.86
C THR A 1090 -43.79 -19.91 -29.12
N LEU A 1091 -43.42 -19.86 -27.85
CA LEU A 1091 -43.25 -20.99 -26.95
C LEU A 1091 -44.30 -20.94 -25.84
N THR A 1092 -44.81 -22.10 -25.45
CA THR A 1092 -45.83 -22.19 -24.38
C THR A 1092 -45.18 -22.49 -23.03
N ILE A 1093 -45.50 -21.67 -22.03
CA ILE A 1093 -45.11 -21.85 -20.64
C ILE A 1093 -46.34 -22.34 -19.86
N THR A 1094 -46.22 -23.50 -19.23
CA THR A 1094 -47.34 -24.14 -18.52
C THR A 1094 -46.96 -24.40 -17.07
N ASN A 1095 -47.79 -23.91 -16.15
CA ASN A 1095 -47.73 -24.22 -14.72
C ASN A 1095 -46.35 -23.97 -14.08
N LEU A 1096 -45.70 -22.86 -14.42
CA LEU A 1096 -44.39 -22.49 -13.89
C LEU A 1096 -44.52 -21.96 -12.45
N ALA A 1097 -44.13 -22.78 -11.48
CA ALA A 1097 -44.15 -22.40 -10.07
C ALA A 1097 -42.92 -21.56 -9.67
N SER A 1098 -41.74 -21.94 -10.17
CA SER A 1098 -40.46 -21.29 -9.92
C SER A 1098 -39.92 -20.62 -11.19
N ASP A 1099 -39.10 -21.35 -11.94
CA ASP A 1099 -38.35 -20.86 -13.08
C ASP A 1099 -37.82 -22.00 -13.95
N LEU A 1100 -37.40 -21.66 -15.16
CA LEU A 1100 -36.75 -22.55 -16.13
C LEU A 1100 -35.79 -21.74 -17.00
N ALA A 1101 -34.94 -22.42 -17.75
CA ALA A 1101 -34.13 -21.78 -18.78
C ALA A 1101 -34.30 -22.49 -20.12
N LEU A 1102 -33.88 -21.84 -21.20
CA LEU A 1102 -33.92 -22.44 -22.53
C LEU A 1102 -32.77 -21.95 -23.39
N THR A 1103 -32.31 -22.82 -24.28
CA THR A 1103 -31.43 -22.49 -25.40
C THR A 1103 -32.16 -22.78 -26.71
N ILE A 1104 -31.98 -21.91 -27.69
CA ILE A 1104 -32.55 -22.02 -29.04
C ILE A 1104 -31.38 -22.01 -30.02
N ALA A 1105 -31.31 -23.02 -30.88
CA ALA A 1105 -30.30 -23.10 -31.93
C ALA A 1105 -30.91 -23.67 -33.22
N PRO A 1106 -30.35 -23.40 -34.40
CA PRO A 1106 -30.83 -24.00 -35.63
C PRO A 1106 -30.77 -25.54 -35.58
N GLU A 1107 -31.79 -26.23 -36.13
CA GLU A 1107 -31.80 -27.70 -36.23
C GLU A 1107 -30.60 -28.21 -37.03
N THR A 1108 -30.27 -27.50 -38.11
CA THR A 1108 -29.02 -27.66 -38.85
C THR A 1108 -28.16 -26.42 -38.64
N PRO A 1109 -26.95 -26.57 -38.05
CA PRO A 1109 -26.01 -25.47 -37.93
C PRO A 1109 -25.70 -24.90 -39.32
N ASP A 1110 -25.58 -23.58 -39.42
CA ASP A 1110 -24.95 -22.99 -40.60
C ASP A 1110 -23.50 -23.50 -40.69
N PRO A 1111 -22.96 -23.72 -41.91
CA PRO A 1111 -21.53 -23.96 -42.04
C PRO A 1111 -20.80 -22.80 -41.35
N GLU A 1112 -20.03 -23.11 -40.30
CA GLU A 1112 -19.19 -22.08 -39.66
C GLU A 1112 -18.32 -21.49 -40.76
N PRO A 1113 -18.22 -20.15 -40.88
CA PRO A 1113 -17.18 -19.56 -41.71
C PRO A 1113 -15.85 -20.16 -41.26
N SER A 1114 -15.12 -20.75 -42.21
CA SER A 1114 -13.87 -21.47 -41.91
C SER A 1114 -13.00 -20.62 -41.00
N ALA A 1115 -12.74 -21.13 -39.80
CA ALA A 1115 -11.75 -20.54 -38.92
C ALA A 1115 -10.41 -20.55 -39.67
N THR A 1116 -9.95 -19.38 -40.09
CA THR A 1116 -8.59 -19.25 -40.62
C THR A 1116 -7.64 -19.58 -39.47
N ALA A 1117 -7.06 -20.77 -39.52
CA ALA A 1117 -6.06 -21.21 -38.57
C ALA A 1117 -4.76 -20.44 -38.78
N THR A 1118 -4.61 -19.29 -38.12
CA THR A 1118 -3.36 -18.70 -37.59
C THR A 1118 -3.66 -17.28 -37.11
N ALA A 1119 -4.12 -17.15 -35.87
CA ALA A 1119 -3.87 -15.92 -35.11
C ALA A 1119 -2.60 -16.17 -34.29
N THR A 1120 -1.45 -15.98 -34.93
CA THR A 1120 -0.23 -15.65 -34.20
C THR A 1120 -0.49 -14.31 -33.49
N PRO A 1121 -0.23 -14.17 -32.19
CA PRO A 1121 -0.26 -12.85 -31.55
C PRO A 1121 0.74 -11.94 -32.27
N GLY A 1122 0.26 -10.90 -32.95
CA GLY A 1122 1.12 -9.88 -33.51
C GLY A 1122 1.70 -9.00 -32.39
N PRO A 1123 3.00 -8.63 -32.44
CA PRO A 1123 3.65 -7.88 -31.38
C PRO A 1123 3.21 -6.41 -31.38
N SER A 1124 3.40 -5.81 -30.21
CA SER A 1124 3.33 -4.40 -29.85
C SER A 1124 3.52 -3.40 -30.98
N ALA A 1125 2.72 -2.33 -30.94
CA ALA A 1125 2.95 -1.10 -31.67
C ALA A 1125 4.35 -0.56 -31.35
N THR A 1126 5.30 -0.79 -32.25
CA THR A 1126 6.62 -0.16 -32.23
C THR A 1126 6.44 1.29 -32.68
N ALA A 1127 6.48 2.23 -31.73
CA ALA A 1127 6.71 3.63 -32.04
C ALA A 1127 8.09 3.74 -32.72
N THR A 1128 8.11 3.84 -34.04
CA THR A 1128 9.34 4.07 -34.80
C THR A 1128 9.50 5.57 -34.98
N THR A 1129 10.47 6.14 -34.28
CA THR A 1129 10.97 7.50 -34.48
C THR A 1129 11.84 7.55 -35.73
N THR A 1130 11.46 8.35 -36.74
CA THR A 1130 12.40 9.15 -37.54
C THR A 1130 11.63 10.16 -38.44
N PRO A 1131 12.11 11.40 -38.58
CA PRO A 1131 11.38 12.47 -39.27
C PRO A 1131 11.76 12.55 -40.76
N SER A 1132 10.82 12.94 -41.61
CA SER A 1132 11.14 13.48 -42.94
C SER A 1132 10.12 14.57 -43.33
N PRO A 1133 10.54 15.64 -44.02
CA PRO A 1133 9.90 16.94 -43.95
C PRO A 1133 8.84 17.12 -45.05
N GLY A 1134 7.74 17.78 -44.69
CA GLY A 1134 6.69 18.21 -45.62
C GLY A 1134 6.26 19.65 -45.30
N PRO A 1135 5.86 20.44 -46.30
CA PRO A 1135 6.23 21.84 -46.42
C PRO A 1135 5.26 22.83 -45.75
N SER A 1136 5.83 24.01 -45.51
CA SER A 1136 5.21 25.26 -45.11
C SER A 1136 3.91 25.62 -45.83
N VAL A 1137 2.88 26.01 -45.07
CA VAL A 1137 1.92 27.03 -45.48
C VAL A 1137 1.65 27.97 -44.29
N THR A 1138 1.79 29.25 -44.56
CA THR A 1138 1.71 30.44 -43.71
C THR A 1138 0.29 30.75 -43.20
N PRO A 1139 0.13 31.54 -42.11
CA PRO A 1139 -1.12 31.74 -41.40
C PRO A 1139 -1.90 32.98 -41.87
N GLY A 1140 -3.22 32.94 -41.69
CA GLY A 1140 -4.15 34.07 -41.85
C GLY A 1140 -5.20 34.08 -40.74
N PRO A 1141 -5.81 35.24 -40.42
CA PRO A 1141 -5.88 35.71 -39.03
C PRO A 1141 -7.23 35.53 -38.32
N SER A 1142 -7.16 35.74 -37.01
CA SER A 1142 -8.20 35.85 -35.99
C SER A 1142 -9.47 36.62 -36.39
N ALA A 1143 -10.63 36.12 -35.94
CA ALA A 1143 -11.76 36.94 -35.54
C ALA A 1143 -12.58 36.25 -34.42
N THR A 1144 -12.64 36.97 -33.29
CA THR A 1144 -13.49 36.97 -32.09
C THR A 1144 -14.79 36.14 -32.06
N PRO A 1145 -15.14 35.49 -30.94
CA PRO A 1145 -16.48 34.95 -30.70
C PRO A 1145 -17.39 35.95 -29.96
N GLY A 1146 -18.62 36.09 -30.45
CA GLY A 1146 -19.78 36.69 -29.77
C GLY A 1146 -20.87 35.63 -29.52
N PRO A 1147 -21.90 35.93 -28.68
CA PRO A 1147 -22.33 35.03 -27.62
C PRO A 1147 -23.59 34.19 -27.89
N SER A 1148 -23.73 33.16 -27.05
CA SER A 1148 -24.96 32.49 -26.58
C SER A 1148 -25.97 31.97 -27.60
N ALA A 1149 -26.05 30.64 -27.68
CA ALA A 1149 -27.30 29.94 -27.93
C ALA A 1149 -27.45 28.83 -26.86
N THR A 1150 -28.40 29.04 -25.97
CA THR A 1150 -28.85 28.12 -24.93
C THR A 1150 -29.44 26.84 -25.57
N PRO A 1151 -29.05 25.63 -25.15
CA PRO A 1151 -29.85 24.43 -25.39
C PRO A 1151 -30.92 24.32 -24.30
N GLY A 1152 -32.17 24.14 -24.72
CA GLY A 1152 -33.33 23.99 -23.83
C GLY A 1152 -33.33 22.73 -22.98
N PRO A 1153 -34.24 22.65 -21.99
CA PRO A 1153 -34.23 21.58 -20.98
C PRO A 1153 -34.68 20.25 -21.58
N THR A 1154 -33.80 19.26 -21.55
CA THR A 1154 -34.16 17.84 -21.68
C THR A 1154 -34.88 17.38 -20.41
N PRO A 1155 -35.93 16.54 -20.53
CA PRO A 1155 -36.78 16.17 -19.40
C PRO A 1155 -35.99 15.34 -18.38
N GLU A 1156 -36.05 15.75 -17.11
CA GLU A 1156 -35.60 14.99 -15.95
C GLU A 1156 -36.22 13.58 -15.98
N ARG A 1157 -35.39 12.57 -16.26
CA ARG A 1157 -35.66 11.21 -15.84
C ARG A 1157 -34.97 11.05 -14.49
N GLU A 1158 -35.75 10.91 -13.43
CA GLU A 1158 -35.30 10.42 -12.13
C GLU A 1158 -34.55 9.10 -12.36
N ARG A 1159 -33.21 9.18 -12.45
CA ARG A 1159 -32.35 8.01 -12.41
C ARG A 1159 -32.32 7.53 -10.95
N ILE A 1160 -32.26 6.21 -10.78
CA ILE A 1160 -32.11 5.49 -9.52
C ILE A 1160 -30.71 5.81 -8.92
N TYR A 1161 -30.48 7.05 -8.52
CA TYR A 1161 -29.28 7.49 -7.82
C TYR A 1161 -29.71 8.48 -6.74
N LEU A 1162 -29.99 7.96 -5.54
CA LEU A 1162 -30.30 8.74 -4.34
C LEU A 1162 -29.67 8.05 -3.12
N PRO A 1163 -29.44 8.80 -2.03
CA PRO A 1163 -28.15 9.28 -1.55
C PRO A 1163 -27.53 8.32 -0.51
N LEU A 1164 -26.36 7.77 -0.81
CA LEU A 1164 -25.61 6.90 0.10
C LEU A 1164 -24.21 7.48 0.40
N VAL A 1165 -24.11 8.77 0.76
CA VAL A 1165 -22.81 9.39 1.12
C VAL A 1165 -22.90 10.42 2.26
N ARG A 1166 -23.75 10.20 3.27
CA ARG A 1166 -23.62 10.96 4.54
C ARG A 1166 -23.84 10.06 5.75
N ALA A 1167 -22.92 9.13 5.96
CA ALA A 1167 -22.51 8.60 7.28
C ALA A 1167 -21.73 7.28 7.10
N ARG A 1168 -20.46 7.37 6.72
CA ARG A 1168 -19.40 6.51 7.25
C ARG A 1168 -18.15 7.35 7.40
#